data_AF-A0A6G6VZU5-F1
#
_entry.id   AF-A0A6G6VZU5-F1
#
_cell.length_a   1.000
_cell.length_b   1.000
_cell.length_c   1.000
_cell.angle_alpha   90.00
_cell.angle_beta   90.00
_cell.angle_gamma   90.00
#
_symmetry.space_group_name_H-M   'P 1'
#
loop_
_entity.id
_entity.type
_entity.pdbx_description
1 polymer ?
#
loop_
_entity_poly.entity_id
_entity_poly.type
_entity_poly.pdbx_seq_one_letter_code
_entity_poly.pdbx_strand_id
1 'polypeptide(L)'
;MPTARRRGILAAVTAIVLLALGLGVGVAVGDALGIRTEPSTQMTPADPVVPEISGPVFPPDFTTIDAPDTPRVSAALDELADAAASATGTSGEASLTVVAGEGDAPDDSYTLSGNPTALRIDAASEAGAARGVYDIADSVRIGSPVEALIGEHPASELPLRMVDLGAVGVDPDPSQWVEGTDYSHVSRAFEDVYLSDPPYIDQDALAAAYDDWEEFLRHSVANGYNAVSWPGFIEFATFADVPGGPVYPEGDPHVDRALALRQAFGPFWDRAAELGVKIYLRTDMPTLTPELAHYFDAQFGGLDTENPELWRIYTAALDELYAAEPALSGILIRIGEGGNVYQEPGWDYYSEIAVRSVEAVRTMLETYSEQAEASDREVIFRTWSVGIGDVGDMHTDQEAYHAILDGIDSPALIVSTKYTLGDFYSWLPLNDTLETGDQRRIVEFQSRREFEAFGSFPNDLGPEYQWALQTLLAANPNIEGIWTWTQDGGPWRAGPMSLYLKSGFWQLYELNTQTAAALARDPEADIGQVTVDWAKEWFSEDPATVRAITDAMALSRDAITQGLYIQPFAERRTFALGLEPPPQMWIFEWDILTGDSASLGVIYEISHDRIDETIAAGHEAVEKAEQMRDLVAGTDASTWRDPELRDAFIGTLDYQADVLRMLGAYREMFLEQMRWHDTMSPEAKAAASRARDEFVALADQHLETYTGDIDHPAWNLDAALGSVQRADRDEAMAWIARVLLALALAWVVIGMIATRTRLVRRPGAAAARVTWLAATRPWRAQESTLGLLPLDRWLLLIVPGALLVGTRAVQTSFLSWTHLLVVLVAWLIFVLVLDLLLMRKRSPWPVIAAVGGVIVFRCIVTLAALSFTGPGGYWFAFWTDPVRRTIYISVAFALFLWVFVAAGWALSTQLGRRRATGAVLAAIGAALAVPASVVAILGLEPSLSTWNDQLGLLPWGLARILGLTTYLEIPSDTAWWAAAFGAVLLVVGVLLAVPWGRRRSAAASAAGTRHPEPLQG
;
A
#
# COMPACT_ATOMS: atom_id res chain seq x y z
N MET A 1 -28.34 -8.65 57.26
CA MET A 1 -28.70 -9.25 55.94
C MET A 1 -28.06 -10.63 55.81
N PRO A 2 -28.79 -11.68 55.41
CA PRO A 2 -28.22 -13.01 55.24
C PRO A 2 -27.11 -13.00 54.18
N THR A 3 -26.01 -13.70 54.45
CA THR A 3 -24.77 -13.76 53.64
C THR A 3 -25.01 -14.09 52.16
N ALA A 4 -26.05 -14.87 51.84
CA ALA A 4 -26.46 -15.18 50.47
C ALA A 4 -26.98 -13.94 49.70
N ARG A 5 -27.73 -13.04 50.36
CA ARG A 5 -28.26 -11.81 49.74
C ARG A 5 -27.14 -10.82 49.43
N ARG A 6 -26.12 -10.73 50.30
CA ARG A 6 -24.90 -9.92 50.06
C ARG A 6 -24.10 -10.41 48.86
N ARG A 7 -23.91 -11.73 48.70
CA ARG A 7 -23.19 -12.30 47.55
C ARG A 7 -23.95 -12.12 46.23
N GLY A 8 -25.28 -12.21 46.25
CA GLY A 8 -26.11 -11.92 45.08
C GLY A 8 -26.02 -10.44 44.63
N ILE A 9 -26.05 -9.49 45.58
CA ILE A 9 -25.86 -8.07 45.29
C ILE A 9 -24.46 -7.83 44.72
N LEU A 10 -23.42 -8.41 45.33
CA LEU A 10 -22.04 -8.29 44.83
C LEU A 10 -21.91 -8.81 43.39
N ALA A 11 -22.52 -9.95 43.07
CA ALA A 11 -22.52 -10.50 41.71
C ALA A 11 -23.19 -9.56 40.69
N ALA A 12 -24.33 -8.96 41.06
CA ALA A 12 -25.01 -7.99 40.20
C ALA A 12 -24.15 -6.73 39.98
N VAL A 13 -23.54 -6.18 41.05
CA VAL A 13 -22.63 -5.04 40.95
C VAL A 13 -21.42 -5.38 40.09
N THR A 14 -20.79 -6.54 40.29
CA THR A 14 -19.67 -6.98 39.45
C THR A 14 -20.08 -7.12 37.99
N ALA A 15 -21.23 -7.72 37.68
CA ALA A 15 -21.71 -7.83 36.30
C ALA A 15 -21.93 -6.44 35.65
N ILE A 16 -22.50 -5.48 36.37
CA ILE A 16 -22.66 -4.10 35.88
C ILE A 16 -21.30 -3.44 35.62
N VAL A 17 -20.33 -3.60 36.53
CA VAL A 17 -18.97 -3.06 36.34
C VAL A 17 -18.30 -3.70 35.12
N LEU A 18 -18.42 -5.02 34.94
CA LEU A 18 -17.83 -5.71 33.78
C LEU A 18 -18.48 -5.28 32.46
N LEU A 19 -19.80 -5.03 32.45
CA LEU A 19 -20.50 -4.47 31.28
C LEU A 19 -20.07 -3.02 31.00
N ALA A 20 -19.89 -2.20 32.04
CA ALA A 20 -19.39 -0.84 31.88
C ALA A 20 -17.95 -0.81 31.35
N LEU A 21 -17.08 -1.71 31.82
CA LEU A 21 -15.74 -1.89 31.26
C LEU A 21 -15.79 -2.38 29.81
N GLY A 22 -16.68 -3.33 29.51
CA GLY A 22 -16.90 -3.79 28.14
C GLY A 22 -17.39 -2.68 27.21
N LEU A 23 -18.27 -1.79 27.70
CA LEU A 23 -18.70 -0.61 26.96
C LEU A 23 -17.54 0.34 26.69
N GLY A 24 -16.69 0.59 27.69
CA GLY A 24 -15.47 1.38 27.51
C GLY A 24 -14.54 0.78 26.46
N VAL A 25 -14.36 -0.55 26.45
CA VAL A 25 -13.58 -1.25 25.40
C VAL A 25 -14.26 -1.14 24.04
N GLY A 26 -15.59 -1.30 23.97
CA GLY A 26 -16.34 -1.16 22.72
C GLY A 26 -16.21 0.23 22.10
N VAL A 27 -16.28 1.28 22.91
CA VAL A 27 -16.04 2.66 22.49
C VAL A 27 -14.60 2.85 22.05
N ALA A 28 -13.62 2.40 22.85
CA ALA A 28 -12.20 2.53 22.50
C ALA A 28 -11.83 1.79 21.19
N VAL A 29 -12.44 0.62 20.93
CA VAL A 29 -12.28 -0.07 19.65
C VAL A 29 -12.93 0.72 18.52
N GLY A 30 -14.10 1.31 18.74
CA GLY A 30 -14.74 2.19 17.75
C GLY A 30 -13.88 3.40 17.40
N ASP A 31 -13.32 4.06 18.41
CA ASP A 31 -12.43 5.21 18.24
C ASP A 31 -11.12 4.81 17.55
N ALA A 32 -10.53 3.67 17.93
CA ALA A 32 -9.30 3.16 17.30
C ALA A 32 -9.49 2.72 15.84
N LEU A 33 -10.68 2.20 15.49
CA LEU A 33 -11.00 1.93 14.09
C LEU A 33 -11.09 3.21 13.27
N GLY A 34 -11.48 4.33 13.88
CA GLY A 34 -11.43 5.66 13.26
C GLY A 34 -12.21 5.81 11.95
N ILE A 35 -13.17 4.91 11.67
CA ILE A 35 -13.85 4.88 10.37
C ILE A 35 -14.69 6.16 10.20
N ARG A 36 -14.26 7.01 9.28
CA ARG A 36 -14.98 8.23 8.87
C ARG A 36 -14.88 8.41 7.37
N THR A 37 -15.84 9.11 6.80
CA THR A 37 -15.84 9.48 5.38
C THR A 37 -16.19 10.94 5.23
N GLU A 38 -15.63 11.56 4.21
CA GLU A 38 -15.99 12.90 3.77
C GLU A 38 -16.01 12.96 2.25
N PRO A 39 -16.77 13.88 1.63
CA PRO A 39 -16.74 14.06 0.18
C PRO A 39 -15.31 14.38 -0.30
N SER A 40 -14.87 13.72 -1.36
CA SER A 40 -13.64 14.03 -2.08
C SER A 40 -13.93 15.08 -3.15
N THR A 41 -13.17 16.18 -3.17
CA THR A 41 -13.27 17.21 -4.22
C THR A 41 -12.74 16.63 -5.53
N GLN A 42 -13.62 16.38 -6.49
CA GLN A 42 -13.24 15.80 -7.77
C GLN A 42 -12.65 16.85 -8.71
N MET A 43 -11.64 16.45 -9.48
CA MET A 43 -11.18 17.22 -10.63
C MET A 43 -12.29 17.29 -11.68
N THR A 44 -12.31 18.36 -12.47
CA THR A 44 -13.34 18.57 -13.49
C THR A 44 -12.72 18.88 -14.85
N PRO A 45 -11.96 17.94 -15.43
CA PRO A 45 -11.43 18.11 -16.78
C PRO A 45 -12.55 18.25 -17.81
N ALA A 46 -12.22 18.84 -18.96
CA ALA A 46 -13.12 18.85 -20.10
C ALA A 46 -13.27 17.44 -20.70
N ASP A 47 -14.36 17.19 -21.43
CA ASP A 47 -14.49 15.96 -22.20
C ASP A 47 -13.40 15.91 -23.29
N PRO A 48 -12.84 14.72 -23.60
CA PRO A 48 -11.84 14.58 -24.65
C PRO A 48 -12.42 15.00 -26.01
N VAL A 49 -11.60 15.66 -26.81
CA VAL A 49 -11.95 16.15 -28.14
C VAL A 49 -11.06 15.46 -29.17
N VAL A 50 -11.65 14.82 -30.17
CA VAL A 50 -10.92 14.28 -31.31
C VAL A 50 -10.97 15.29 -32.47
N PRO A 51 -9.85 15.92 -32.83
CA PRO A 51 -9.83 16.95 -33.86
C PRO A 51 -9.96 16.36 -35.28
N GLU A 52 -9.94 17.23 -36.29
CA GLU A 52 -9.93 16.80 -37.68
C GLU A 52 -8.54 16.24 -38.05
N ILE A 53 -8.51 14.99 -38.53
CA ILE A 53 -7.27 14.33 -38.91
C ILE A 53 -6.97 14.61 -40.38
N SER A 54 -5.92 15.37 -40.62
CA SER A 54 -5.36 15.65 -41.94
C SER A 54 -4.62 14.45 -42.52
N GLY A 55 -4.64 14.33 -43.85
CA GLY A 55 -3.79 13.38 -44.57
C GLY A 55 -2.31 13.78 -44.50
N PRO A 56 -1.39 12.81 -44.61
CA PRO A 56 0.04 13.06 -44.50
C PRO A 56 0.53 13.95 -45.65
N VAL A 57 1.41 14.88 -45.30
CA VAL A 57 2.15 15.75 -46.23
C VAL A 57 3.57 15.22 -46.32
N PHE A 58 4.05 14.98 -47.54
CA PHE A 58 5.42 14.56 -47.75
C PHE A 58 6.38 15.71 -47.41
N PRO A 59 7.39 15.47 -46.56
CA PRO A 59 8.39 16.48 -46.23
C PRO A 59 9.25 16.84 -47.46
N PRO A 60 9.86 18.04 -47.50
CA PRO A 60 10.88 18.34 -48.49
C PRO A 60 12.15 17.55 -48.23
N ASP A 61 12.95 17.32 -49.29
CA ASP A 61 14.33 16.84 -49.13
C ASP A 61 15.23 18.00 -48.69
N PHE A 62 15.83 17.93 -47.51
CA PHE A 62 16.69 18.97 -46.95
C PHE A 62 18.09 18.91 -47.58
N THR A 63 18.24 19.45 -48.80
CA THR A 63 19.47 19.31 -49.61
C THR A 63 20.61 20.21 -49.17
N THR A 64 20.34 21.24 -48.37
CA THR A 64 21.37 22.15 -47.83
C THR A 64 20.98 22.58 -46.42
N ILE A 65 21.82 22.21 -45.44
CA ILE A 65 21.67 22.62 -44.04
C ILE A 65 22.90 23.44 -43.64
N ASP A 66 22.68 24.66 -43.16
CA ASP A 66 23.70 25.55 -42.58
C ASP A 66 23.33 25.81 -41.13
N ALA A 67 24.05 25.19 -40.19
CA ALA A 67 23.72 25.19 -38.77
C ALA A 67 24.99 25.23 -37.90
N PRO A 68 24.89 25.66 -36.62
CA PRO A 68 26.01 25.60 -35.69
C PRO A 68 26.48 24.16 -35.47
N ASP A 69 27.79 23.95 -35.49
CA ASP A 69 28.43 22.66 -35.21
C ASP A 69 28.62 22.49 -33.70
N THR A 70 27.52 22.13 -33.03
CA THR A 70 27.45 21.93 -31.57
C THR A 70 26.77 20.59 -31.29
N PRO A 71 27.13 19.86 -30.20
CA PRO A 71 26.53 18.57 -29.90
C PRO A 71 25.00 18.59 -29.85
N ARG A 72 24.42 19.66 -29.27
CA ARG A 72 22.97 19.80 -29.11
C ARG A 72 22.24 20.01 -30.44
N VAL A 73 22.74 20.92 -31.29
CA VAL A 73 22.13 21.15 -32.61
C VAL A 73 22.35 19.95 -33.54
N SER A 74 23.51 19.29 -33.46
CA SER A 74 23.78 18.07 -34.22
C SER A 74 22.83 16.94 -33.83
N ALA A 75 22.56 16.72 -32.55
CA ALA A 75 21.58 15.73 -32.11
C ALA A 75 20.16 16.01 -32.65
N ALA A 76 19.75 17.30 -32.69
CA ALA A 76 18.48 17.69 -33.29
C ALA A 76 18.45 17.47 -34.82
N LEU A 77 19.58 17.71 -35.50
CA LEU A 77 19.70 17.45 -36.93
C LEU A 77 19.69 15.96 -37.28
N ASP A 78 20.28 15.12 -36.43
CA ASP A 78 20.19 13.67 -36.54
C ASP A 78 18.72 13.23 -36.41
N GLU A 79 17.98 13.79 -35.46
CA GLU A 79 16.53 13.54 -35.31
C GLU A 79 15.73 13.93 -36.56
N LEU A 80 16.03 15.09 -37.15
CA LEU A 80 15.42 15.53 -38.41
C LEU A 80 15.77 14.60 -39.56
N ALA A 81 17.02 14.13 -39.64
CA ALA A 81 17.45 13.20 -40.67
C ALA A 81 16.75 11.84 -40.51
N ASP A 82 16.61 11.34 -39.28
CA ASP A 82 15.91 10.10 -38.95
C ASP A 82 14.41 10.22 -39.30
N ALA A 83 13.77 11.32 -38.94
CA ALA A 83 12.39 11.62 -39.32
C ALA A 83 12.21 11.65 -40.85
N ALA A 84 13.07 12.35 -41.58
CA ALA A 84 13.03 12.41 -43.03
C ALA A 84 13.29 11.05 -43.70
N ALA A 85 14.17 10.22 -43.13
CA ALA A 85 14.45 8.88 -43.61
C ALA A 85 13.27 7.90 -43.38
N SER A 86 12.51 8.11 -42.31
CA SER A 86 11.32 7.32 -41.99
C SER A 86 10.08 7.68 -42.83
N ALA A 87 10.09 8.87 -43.47
CA ALA A 87 8.96 9.34 -44.26
C ALA A 87 8.69 8.47 -45.49
N THR A 88 7.41 8.25 -45.79
CA THR A 88 6.96 7.39 -46.91
C THR A 88 7.28 7.95 -48.30
N GLY A 89 7.68 9.22 -48.38
CA GLY A 89 8.16 9.90 -49.58
C GLY A 89 8.55 11.35 -49.29
N THR A 90 9.17 12.00 -50.27
CA THR A 90 9.53 13.42 -50.20
C THR A 90 8.86 14.22 -51.31
N SER A 91 8.64 15.52 -51.09
CA SER A 91 8.10 16.44 -52.09
C SER A 91 8.90 17.74 -52.15
N GLY A 92 9.68 17.89 -53.23
CA GLY A 92 10.51 19.08 -53.43
C GLY A 92 11.82 19.05 -52.64
N GLU A 93 12.54 20.17 -52.69
CA GLU A 93 13.81 20.36 -52.01
C GLU A 93 13.72 21.63 -51.15
N ALA A 94 14.33 21.59 -49.96
CA ALA A 94 14.43 22.72 -49.06
C ALA A 94 15.87 22.95 -48.59
N SER A 95 16.18 24.21 -48.33
CA SER A 95 17.35 24.58 -47.52
C SER A 95 16.91 24.95 -46.11
N LEU A 96 17.71 24.61 -45.11
CA LEU A 96 17.51 24.97 -43.70
C LEU A 96 18.72 25.77 -43.22
N THR A 97 18.49 26.98 -42.72
CA THR A 97 19.51 27.77 -42.01
C THR A 97 19.14 27.90 -40.55
N VAL A 98 20.03 27.50 -39.65
CA VAL A 98 19.84 27.57 -38.20
C VAL A 98 20.82 28.59 -37.63
N VAL A 99 20.30 29.55 -36.85
CA VAL A 99 21.12 30.55 -36.17
C VAL A 99 20.83 30.52 -34.68
N ALA A 100 21.88 30.25 -33.90
CA ALA A 100 21.88 30.33 -32.45
C ALA A 100 22.60 31.62 -32.01
N GLY A 101 21.96 32.40 -31.13
CA GLY A 101 22.57 33.55 -30.46
C GLY A 101 23.35 33.18 -29.20
N GLU A 102 23.94 34.19 -28.55
CA GLU A 102 24.64 34.09 -27.25
C GLU A 102 23.75 34.58 -26.09
N GLY A 103 22.43 34.44 -26.21
CA GLY A 103 21.46 34.81 -25.18
C GLY A 103 21.46 33.85 -23.98
N ASP A 104 20.45 33.97 -23.12
CA ASP A 104 20.33 33.11 -21.94
C ASP A 104 20.24 31.64 -22.36
N ALA A 105 21.13 30.80 -21.84
CA ALA A 105 21.24 29.39 -22.23
C ALA A 105 19.94 28.57 -22.13
N PRO A 106 19.05 28.76 -21.14
CA PRO A 106 17.79 28.02 -21.06
C PRO A 106 16.67 28.59 -21.95
N ASP A 107 16.84 29.76 -22.58
CA ASP A 107 15.83 30.36 -23.45
C ASP A 107 15.65 29.50 -24.71
N ASP A 108 14.57 28.73 -24.77
CA ASP A 108 14.25 27.86 -25.90
C ASP A 108 13.29 28.52 -26.91
N SER A 109 13.20 29.85 -26.95
CA SER A 109 12.44 30.58 -27.97
C SER A 109 13.14 30.62 -29.33
N TYR A 110 12.35 30.65 -30.41
CA TYR A 110 12.87 30.83 -31.77
C TYR A 110 11.82 31.44 -32.70
N THR A 111 12.26 31.89 -33.87
CA THR A 111 11.38 32.29 -34.97
C THR A 111 11.73 31.46 -36.20
N LEU A 112 10.72 30.80 -36.78
CA LEU A 112 10.84 30.15 -38.09
C LEU A 112 10.33 31.10 -39.17
N SER A 113 11.18 31.40 -40.15
CA SER A 113 10.85 32.27 -41.27
C SER A 113 11.19 31.62 -42.62
N GLY A 114 10.68 32.21 -43.71
CA GLY A 114 10.98 31.76 -45.06
C GLY A 114 9.77 31.18 -45.79
N ASN A 115 9.98 30.08 -46.51
CA ASN A 115 8.95 29.36 -47.28
C ASN A 115 9.35 27.88 -47.42
N PRO A 116 8.48 27.00 -47.97
CA PRO A 116 8.75 25.56 -48.06
C PRO A 116 10.06 25.12 -48.77
N THR A 117 10.73 26.01 -49.52
CA THR A 117 12.00 25.71 -50.21
C THR A 117 13.23 26.32 -49.53
N ALA A 118 13.03 27.19 -48.55
CA ALA A 118 14.10 27.87 -47.81
C ALA A 118 13.56 28.31 -46.45
N LEU A 119 13.86 27.50 -45.43
CA LEU A 119 13.48 27.72 -44.03
C LEU A 119 14.67 28.30 -43.26
N ARG A 120 14.37 29.18 -42.31
CA ARG A 120 15.36 29.79 -41.44
C ARG A 120 14.87 29.86 -40.00
N ILE A 121 15.62 29.25 -39.08
CA ILE A 121 15.45 29.36 -37.64
C ILE A 121 16.39 30.46 -37.13
N ASP A 122 15.81 31.48 -36.49
CA ASP A 122 16.53 32.50 -35.73
C ASP A 122 16.18 32.34 -34.25
N ALA A 123 17.15 31.97 -33.42
CA ALA A 123 16.97 31.76 -31.99
C ALA A 123 17.93 32.62 -31.15
N ALA A 124 17.50 32.98 -29.93
CA ALA A 124 18.32 33.76 -29.01
C ALA A 124 19.46 32.93 -28.38
N SER A 125 19.30 31.61 -28.30
CA SER A 125 20.26 30.68 -27.70
C SER A 125 20.40 29.40 -28.53
N GLU A 126 21.33 28.52 -28.12
CA GLU A 126 21.47 27.16 -28.66
C GLU A 126 20.24 26.28 -28.34
N ALA A 127 19.59 26.49 -27.19
CA ALA A 127 18.38 25.75 -26.80
C ALA A 127 17.23 26.02 -27.78
N GLY A 128 16.99 27.28 -28.11
CA GLY A 128 15.95 27.66 -29.08
C GLY A 128 16.28 27.20 -30.50
N ALA A 129 17.56 27.22 -30.88
CA ALA A 129 18.01 26.71 -32.17
C ALA A 129 17.76 25.20 -32.31
N ALA A 130 18.12 24.42 -31.28
CA ALA A 130 17.87 22.98 -31.24
C ALA A 130 16.37 22.67 -31.22
N ARG A 131 15.58 23.34 -30.37
CA ARG A 131 14.11 23.18 -30.32
C ARG A 131 13.48 23.41 -31.69
N GLY A 132 13.85 24.47 -32.39
CA GLY A 132 13.30 24.73 -33.73
C GLY A 132 13.59 23.61 -34.74
N VAL A 133 14.72 22.91 -34.60
CA VAL A 133 15.03 21.74 -35.43
C VAL A 133 14.21 20.53 -35.01
N TYR A 134 14.05 20.29 -33.70
CA TYR A 134 13.17 19.24 -33.18
C TYR A 134 11.71 19.43 -33.62
N ASP A 135 11.16 20.64 -33.50
CA ASP A 135 9.78 20.91 -33.94
C ASP A 135 9.59 20.64 -35.45
N ILE A 136 10.62 20.92 -36.29
CA ILE A 136 10.59 20.51 -37.70
C ILE A 136 10.65 18.99 -37.84
N ALA A 137 11.52 18.30 -37.09
CA ALA A 137 11.62 16.84 -37.10
C ALA A 137 10.28 16.18 -36.71
N ASP A 138 9.63 16.67 -35.67
CA ASP A 138 8.32 16.23 -35.20
C ASP A 138 7.27 16.43 -36.31
N SER A 139 7.21 17.62 -36.90
CA SER A 139 6.30 17.90 -38.02
C SER A 139 6.53 16.96 -39.20
N VAL A 140 7.79 16.61 -39.50
CA VAL A 140 8.12 15.63 -40.55
C VAL A 140 7.62 14.23 -40.17
N ARG A 141 7.86 13.80 -38.93
CA ARG A 141 7.52 12.46 -38.42
C ARG A 141 6.01 12.19 -38.43
N ILE A 142 5.21 13.19 -38.07
CA ILE A 142 3.75 13.10 -38.07
C ILE A 142 3.14 13.42 -39.45
N GLY A 143 3.95 13.69 -40.47
CA GLY A 143 3.47 14.06 -41.80
C GLY A 143 2.68 15.37 -41.84
N SER A 144 3.03 16.32 -40.99
CA SER A 144 2.48 17.68 -40.98
C SER A 144 3.31 18.63 -41.84
N PRO A 145 2.69 19.64 -42.48
CA PRO A 145 3.40 20.59 -43.33
C PRO A 145 4.33 21.48 -42.49
N VAL A 146 5.64 21.43 -42.78
CA VAL A 146 6.66 22.22 -42.06
C VAL A 146 6.43 23.73 -42.13
N GLU A 147 5.73 24.22 -43.16
CA GLU A 147 5.34 25.63 -43.25
C GLU A 147 4.29 26.07 -42.22
N ALA A 148 3.58 25.13 -41.58
CA ALA A 148 2.66 25.44 -40.49
C ALA A 148 3.40 25.97 -39.25
N LEU A 149 4.69 25.67 -39.12
CA LEU A 149 5.55 26.17 -38.05
C LEU A 149 6.06 27.60 -38.31
N ILE A 150 5.81 28.21 -39.46
CA ILE A 150 6.31 29.56 -39.76
C ILE A 150 5.67 30.58 -38.81
N GLY A 151 6.49 31.25 -38.03
CA GLY A 151 6.04 32.19 -37.01
C GLY A 151 7.04 32.33 -35.86
N GLU A 152 6.64 33.10 -34.87
CA GLU A 152 7.33 33.23 -33.59
C GLU A 152 6.89 32.09 -32.66
N HIS A 153 7.85 31.42 -32.02
CA HIS A 153 7.63 30.40 -31.01
C HIS A 153 8.23 30.90 -29.69
N PRO A 154 7.40 31.27 -28.70
CA PRO A 154 7.87 31.78 -27.43
C PRO A 154 8.61 30.69 -26.64
N ALA A 155 9.39 31.11 -25.63
CA ALA A 155 10.01 30.17 -24.70
C ALA A 155 8.93 29.33 -24.00
N SER A 156 9.27 28.09 -23.66
CA SER A 156 8.42 27.18 -22.91
C SER A 156 7.97 27.80 -21.58
N GLU A 157 6.68 27.68 -21.25
CA GLU A 157 6.12 28.28 -20.03
C GLU A 157 6.80 27.74 -18.76
N LEU A 158 7.07 26.44 -18.72
CA LEU A 158 7.75 25.78 -17.59
C LEU A 158 9.18 25.39 -17.99
N PRO A 159 10.21 26.09 -17.49
CA PRO A 159 11.60 25.88 -17.91
C PRO A 159 12.23 24.58 -17.42
N LEU A 160 11.77 23.97 -16.32
CA LEU A 160 12.29 22.69 -15.83
C LEU A 160 11.36 21.54 -16.23
N ARG A 161 11.80 20.67 -17.13
CA ARG A 161 11.00 19.53 -17.64
C ARG A 161 11.82 18.27 -17.43
N MET A 162 11.52 17.57 -16.34
CA MET A 162 12.29 16.42 -15.88
C MET A 162 11.60 15.09 -16.21
N VAL A 163 12.39 14.06 -16.51
CA VAL A 163 11.97 12.66 -16.54
C VAL A 163 12.73 11.83 -15.50
N ASP A 164 12.23 10.63 -15.21
CA ASP A 164 13.02 9.56 -14.62
C ASP A 164 14.02 8.95 -15.63
N LEU A 165 14.62 7.79 -15.31
CA LEU A 165 15.63 7.15 -16.15
C LEU A 165 15.03 6.15 -17.18
N GLY A 166 13.70 6.09 -17.31
CA GLY A 166 13.06 5.07 -18.15
C GLY A 166 13.50 3.66 -17.74
N ALA A 167 13.80 2.79 -18.72
CA ALA A 167 14.30 1.42 -18.49
C ALA A 167 15.79 1.23 -18.85
N VAL A 168 16.59 2.30 -18.83
CA VAL A 168 18.03 2.25 -19.14
C VAL A 168 18.76 1.27 -18.22
N GLY A 169 19.61 0.42 -18.80
CA GLY A 169 20.41 -0.54 -18.03
C GLY A 169 19.64 -1.73 -17.44
N VAL A 170 18.39 -1.95 -17.85
CA VAL A 170 17.56 -3.09 -17.42
C VAL A 170 17.50 -4.16 -18.50
N ASP A 171 17.86 -5.41 -18.19
CA ASP A 171 17.70 -6.53 -19.12
C ASP A 171 16.24 -7.01 -19.19
N PRO A 172 15.59 -7.03 -20.38
CA PRO A 172 14.24 -7.56 -20.55
C PRO A 172 14.22 -9.10 -20.55
N ASP A 173 14.70 -9.75 -19.49
CA ASP A 173 14.68 -11.22 -19.35
C ASP A 173 13.26 -11.70 -18.97
N PRO A 174 12.53 -12.41 -19.86
CA PRO A 174 11.18 -12.90 -19.58
C PRO A 174 11.10 -13.77 -18.32
N SER A 175 12.20 -14.46 -17.95
CA SER A 175 12.21 -15.35 -16.80
C SER A 175 11.93 -14.63 -15.48
N GLN A 176 12.19 -13.33 -15.41
CA GLN A 176 11.92 -12.48 -14.24
C GLN A 176 10.43 -12.06 -14.14
N TRP A 177 9.66 -12.14 -15.23
CA TRP A 177 8.24 -11.76 -15.28
C TRP A 177 7.27 -12.95 -15.27
N VAL A 178 7.70 -14.15 -15.67
CA VAL A 178 6.84 -15.34 -15.80
C VAL A 178 6.05 -15.67 -14.53
N GLU A 179 6.63 -15.47 -13.34
CA GLU A 179 5.93 -15.73 -12.08
C GLU A 179 4.92 -14.63 -11.71
N GLY A 180 5.07 -13.40 -12.23
CA GLY A 180 4.14 -12.27 -12.03
C GLY A 180 3.91 -11.86 -10.57
N THR A 181 4.80 -12.22 -9.64
CA THR A 181 4.59 -12.04 -8.19
C THR A 181 5.70 -11.27 -7.48
N ASP A 182 6.64 -10.69 -8.24
CA ASP A 182 7.68 -9.81 -7.71
C ASP A 182 7.13 -8.38 -7.54
N TYR A 183 6.50 -8.15 -6.40
CA TYR A 183 5.99 -6.85 -5.98
C TYR A 183 7.06 -5.95 -5.33
N SER A 184 8.35 -6.21 -5.57
CA SER A 184 9.43 -5.32 -5.10
C SER A 184 9.48 -4.03 -5.91
N HIS A 185 9.87 -2.93 -5.26
CA HIS A 185 10.03 -1.61 -5.89
C HIS A 185 11.45 -1.39 -6.44
N VAL A 186 12.25 -2.46 -6.52
CA VAL A 186 13.63 -2.40 -7.00
C VAL A 186 13.61 -2.46 -8.53
N SER A 187 14.07 -1.39 -9.19
CA SER A 187 14.14 -1.35 -10.66
C SER A 187 15.13 -2.37 -11.22
N ARG A 188 16.20 -2.68 -10.47
CA ARG A 188 17.39 -3.44 -10.89
C ARG A 188 18.09 -2.83 -12.11
N ALA A 189 17.98 -1.51 -12.25
CA ALA A 189 18.72 -0.78 -13.26
C ALA A 189 20.22 -0.94 -13.01
N PHE A 190 20.96 -1.29 -14.06
CA PHE A 190 22.40 -1.54 -14.04
C PHE A 190 22.85 -2.74 -13.20
N GLU A 191 21.95 -3.65 -12.79
CA GLU A 191 22.30 -4.86 -12.00
C GLU A 191 23.44 -5.65 -12.66
N ASP A 192 23.37 -5.85 -13.98
CA ASP A 192 24.38 -6.57 -14.77
C ASP A 192 25.71 -5.80 -14.94
N VAL A 193 25.70 -4.49 -14.72
CA VAL A 193 26.92 -3.66 -14.76
C VAL A 193 27.74 -3.87 -13.49
N TYR A 194 27.09 -4.17 -12.37
CA TYR A 194 27.75 -4.25 -11.07
C TYR A 194 28.43 -5.61 -10.83
N LEU A 195 29.72 -5.56 -10.49
CA LEU A 195 30.47 -6.71 -10.00
C LEU A 195 30.68 -6.58 -8.49
N SER A 196 30.56 -7.70 -7.77
CA SER A 196 30.78 -7.74 -6.31
C SER A 196 32.24 -7.49 -5.90
N ASP A 197 33.18 -7.83 -6.77
CA ASP A 197 34.64 -7.73 -6.57
C ASP A 197 35.28 -6.82 -7.64
N PRO A 198 36.51 -6.29 -7.41
CA PRO A 198 37.25 -5.55 -8.43
C PRO A 198 37.31 -6.30 -9.77
N PRO A 199 37.04 -5.64 -10.91
CA PRO A 199 37.05 -4.18 -11.11
C PRO A 199 35.73 -3.44 -10.79
N TYR A 200 34.77 -4.10 -10.13
CA TYR A 200 33.44 -3.58 -9.74
C TYR A 200 32.48 -3.23 -10.88
N ILE A 201 32.98 -3.09 -12.11
CA ILE A 201 32.20 -2.75 -13.30
C ILE A 201 32.47 -3.78 -14.39
N ASP A 202 31.41 -4.40 -14.90
CA ASP A 202 31.45 -5.13 -16.16
C ASP A 202 31.42 -4.13 -17.33
N GLN A 203 32.50 -4.07 -18.09
CA GLN A 203 32.66 -3.09 -19.17
C GLN A 203 31.80 -3.38 -20.39
N ASP A 204 31.47 -4.65 -20.63
CA ASP A 204 30.62 -5.04 -21.76
C ASP A 204 29.16 -4.70 -21.45
N ALA A 205 28.72 -4.98 -20.21
CA ALA A 205 27.40 -4.57 -19.74
C ALA A 205 27.25 -3.04 -19.65
N LEU A 206 28.29 -2.33 -19.20
CA LEU A 206 28.30 -0.85 -19.18
C LEU A 206 28.12 -0.26 -20.57
N ALA A 207 28.78 -0.82 -21.59
CA ALA A 207 28.66 -0.34 -22.96
C ALA A 207 27.24 -0.52 -23.50
N ALA A 208 26.60 -1.67 -23.24
CA ALA A 208 25.20 -1.89 -23.60
C ALA A 208 24.27 -0.91 -22.88
N ALA A 209 24.50 -0.65 -21.59
CA ALA A 209 23.73 0.32 -20.84
C ALA A 209 23.94 1.77 -21.33
N TYR A 210 25.11 2.09 -21.88
CA TYR A 210 25.36 3.40 -22.51
C TYR A 210 24.59 3.56 -23.83
N ASP A 211 24.49 2.49 -24.63
CA ASP A 211 23.67 2.51 -25.84
C ASP A 211 22.18 2.75 -25.50
N ASP A 212 21.66 2.09 -24.46
CA ASP A 212 20.32 2.35 -23.94
C ASP A 212 20.15 3.81 -23.49
N TRP A 213 21.16 4.35 -22.81
CA TRP A 213 21.15 5.73 -22.31
C TRP A 213 21.14 6.76 -23.45
N GLU A 214 21.94 6.56 -24.50
CA GLU A 214 21.97 7.48 -25.63
C GLU A 214 20.62 7.50 -26.36
N GLU A 215 19.97 6.34 -26.54
CA GLU A 215 18.62 6.26 -27.09
C GLU A 215 17.61 7.00 -26.21
N PHE A 216 17.57 6.69 -24.92
CA PHE A 216 16.65 7.34 -23.96
C PHE A 216 16.86 8.85 -23.88
N LEU A 217 18.11 9.30 -23.83
CA LEU A 217 18.45 10.72 -23.71
C LEU A 217 18.05 11.50 -24.96
N ARG A 218 18.37 10.98 -26.17
CA ARG A 218 17.95 11.61 -27.42
C ARG A 218 16.43 11.68 -27.54
N HIS A 219 15.75 10.59 -27.21
CA HIS A 219 14.28 10.52 -27.21
C HIS A 219 13.66 11.53 -26.25
N SER A 220 14.18 11.61 -25.02
CA SER A 220 13.69 12.55 -24.00
C SER A 220 13.88 14.01 -24.42
N VAL A 221 15.02 14.34 -25.04
CA VAL A 221 15.28 15.70 -25.54
C VAL A 221 14.37 16.05 -26.72
N ALA A 222 14.13 15.11 -27.65
CA ALA A 222 13.19 15.31 -28.75
C ALA A 222 11.78 15.61 -28.23
N ASN A 223 11.31 14.85 -27.24
CA ASN A 223 10.05 15.11 -26.52
C ASN A 223 10.05 16.46 -25.77
N GLY A 224 11.20 17.11 -25.57
CA GLY A 224 11.32 18.42 -24.94
C GLY A 224 11.76 18.44 -23.49
N TYR A 225 12.14 17.29 -22.93
CA TYR A 225 12.68 17.22 -21.59
C TYR A 225 14.12 17.74 -21.56
N ASN A 226 14.49 18.34 -20.43
CA ASN A 226 15.81 18.94 -20.22
C ASN A 226 16.41 18.62 -18.85
N ALA A 227 15.84 17.63 -18.16
CA ALA A 227 16.38 17.11 -16.92
C ALA A 227 16.06 15.61 -16.75
N VAL A 228 16.93 14.89 -16.03
CA VAL A 228 16.76 13.48 -15.67
C VAL A 228 17.03 13.29 -14.18
N SER A 229 16.15 12.56 -13.49
CA SER A 229 16.42 12.05 -12.15
C SER A 229 17.20 10.74 -12.25
N TRP A 230 18.44 10.73 -11.80
CA TRP A 230 19.38 9.61 -11.90
C TRP A 230 19.49 8.86 -10.56
N PRO A 231 19.26 7.54 -10.47
CA PRO A 231 19.26 6.82 -9.20
C PRO A 231 20.66 6.74 -8.54
N GLY A 232 20.68 6.89 -7.22
CA GLY A 232 21.88 6.72 -6.38
C GLY A 232 22.48 8.04 -5.91
N PHE A 233 23.25 7.98 -4.82
CA PHE A 233 24.04 9.07 -4.27
C PHE A 233 25.30 8.53 -3.57
N ILE A 234 25.14 7.89 -2.41
CA ILE A 234 26.28 7.52 -1.56
C ILE A 234 27.14 6.40 -2.18
N GLU A 235 26.59 5.66 -3.13
CA GLU A 235 27.26 4.70 -3.99
C GLU A 235 28.39 5.36 -4.79
N PHE A 236 28.23 6.64 -5.12
CA PHE A 236 29.22 7.45 -5.82
C PHE A 236 30.09 8.26 -4.86
N ALA A 237 30.02 8.07 -3.54
CA ALA A 237 30.73 8.89 -2.56
C ALA A 237 31.86 8.13 -1.84
N THR A 238 33.06 8.72 -1.72
CA THR A 238 34.15 8.13 -0.94
C THR A 238 34.20 8.59 0.51
N PHE A 239 33.50 9.69 0.84
CA PHE A 239 33.50 10.29 2.18
C PHE A 239 34.92 10.53 2.73
N ALA A 240 35.86 10.90 1.86
CA ALA A 240 37.27 11.01 2.23
C ALA A 240 37.57 12.24 3.09
N ASP A 241 36.93 13.37 2.76
CA ASP A 241 37.21 14.70 3.33
C ASP A 241 36.04 15.25 4.16
N VAL A 242 35.36 14.39 4.93
CA VAL A 242 34.21 14.82 5.76
C VAL A 242 34.62 15.30 7.18
N PRO A 243 33.80 16.16 7.82
CA PRO A 243 34.03 16.59 9.20
C PRO A 243 34.17 15.41 10.17
N GLY A 244 35.32 15.30 10.86
CA GLY A 244 35.61 14.19 11.79
C GLY A 244 36.57 13.12 11.22
N GLY A 245 36.95 13.25 9.95
CA GLY A 245 37.84 12.33 9.24
C GLY A 245 37.09 11.34 8.35
N PRO A 246 37.80 10.54 7.54
CA PRO A 246 37.19 9.66 6.55
C PRO A 246 36.24 8.65 7.21
N VAL A 247 35.09 8.42 6.58
CA VAL A 247 34.11 7.41 7.04
C VAL A 247 34.66 6.01 6.84
N TYR A 248 35.17 5.74 5.65
CA TYR A 248 35.69 4.43 5.28
C TYR A 248 37.16 4.26 5.70
N PRO A 249 37.54 3.13 6.33
CA PRO A 249 38.93 2.85 6.67
C PRO A 249 39.81 2.64 5.44
N GLU A 250 41.13 2.76 5.61
CA GLU A 250 42.08 2.50 4.52
C GLU A 250 41.94 1.06 4.00
N GLY A 251 41.71 0.92 2.69
CA GLY A 251 41.50 -0.37 2.01
C GLY A 251 40.07 -0.90 2.08
N ASP A 252 39.10 -0.09 2.50
CA ASP A 252 37.69 -0.43 2.43
C ASP A 252 37.20 -0.50 0.98
N PRO A 253 36.47 -1.56 0.57
CA PRO A 253 36.01 -1.73 -0.80
C PRO A 253 35.02 -0.63 -1.25
N HIS A 254 34.33 0.07 -0.35
CA HIS A 254 33.40 1.14 -0.72
C HIS A 254 34.09 2.28 -1.45
N VAL A 255 35.33 2.62 -1.07
CA VAL A 255 36.10 3.70 -1.71
C VAL A 255 36.46 3.32 -3.15
N ASP A 256 37.05 2.14 -3.36
CA ASP A 256 37.45 1.68 -4.69
C ASP A 256 36.22 1.46 -5.59
N ARG A 257 35.10 0.98 -5.03
CA ARG A 257 33.82 0.83 -5.73
C ARG A 257 33.25 2.18 -6.16
N ALA A 258 33.19 3.17 -5.27
CA ALA A 258 32.69 4.51 -5.58
C ALA A 258 33.50 5.18 -6.70
N LEU A 259 34.83 5.03 -6.67
CA LEU A 259 35.70 5.55 -7.73
C LEU A 259 35.48 4.83 -9.08
N ALA A 260 35.28 3.52 -9.06
CA ALA A 260 34.95 2.75 -10.27
C ALA A 260 33.59 3.15 -10.86
N LEU A 261 32.59 3.38 -10.01
CA LEU A 261 31.26 3.84 -10.41
C LEU A 261 31.30 5.24 -11.02
N ARG A 262 32.02 6.19 -10.40
CA ARG A 262 32.23 7.53 -10.98
C ARG A 262 32.86 7.44 -12.37
N GLN A 263 33.93 6.66 -12.50
CA GLN A 263 34.60 6.48 -13.78
C GLN A 263 33.67 5.87 -14.85
N ALA A 264 32.79 4.96 -14.45
CA ALA A 264 31.85 4.29 -15.35
C ALA A 264 30.71 5.22 -15.81
N PHE A 265 30.13 6.01 -14.91
CA PHE A 265 28.93 6.80 -15.18
C PHE A 265 29.19 8.29 -15.49
N GLY A 266 30.38 8.83 -15.19
CA GLY A 266 30.79 10.18 -15.60
C GLY A 266 30.50 10.49 -17.08
N PRO A 267 30.84 9.60 -18.04
CA PRO A 267 30.50 9.79 -19.46
C PRO A 267 29.00 9.92 -19.77
N PHE A 268 28.13 9.28 -18.98
CA PHE A 268 26.67 9.39 -19.15
C PHE A 268 26.22 10.82 -18.80
N TRP A 269 26.71 11.35 -17.68
CA TRP A 269 26.39 12.70 -17.22
C TRP A 269 26.99 13.78 -18.10
N ASP A 270 28.22 13.60 -18.56
CA ASP A 270 28.87 14.50 -19.52
C ASP A 270 28.04 14.58 -20.81
N ARG A 271 27.55 13.45 -21.31
CA ARG A 271 26.71 13.40 -22.50
C ARG A 271 25.39 14.15 -22.32
N ALA A 272 24.73 14.02 -21.16
CA ALA A 272 23.56 14.83 -20.83
C ALA A 272 23.88 16.33 -20.84
N ALA A 273 24.99 16.73 -20.21
CA ALA A 273 25.40 18.14 -20.16
C ALA A 273 25.68 18.71 -21.56
N GLU A 274 26.29 17.94 -22.46
CA GLU A 274 26.50 18.33 -23.87
C GLU A 274 25.19 18.63 -24.61
N LEU A 275 24.10 17.93 -24.28
CA LEU A 275 22.77 18.13 -24.86
C LEU A 275 21.93 19.16 -24.08
N GLY A 276 22.50 19.77 -23.03
CA GLY A 276 21.81 20.73 -22.18
C GLY A 276 20.79 20.10 -21.23
N VAL A 277 20.98 18.84 -20.88
CA VAL A 277 20.14 18.08 -19.95
C VAL A 277 20.77 18.08 -18.56
N LYS A 278 19.98 18.50 -17.55
CA LYS A 278 20.40 18.48 -16.14
C LYS A 278 20.29 17.08 -15.56
N ILE A 279 21.23 16.70 -14.69
CA ILE A 279 21.19 15.44 -13.95
C ILE A 279 21.03 15.71 -12.45
N TYR A 280 19.99 15.14 -11.85
CA TYR A 280 19.74 15.17 -10.40
C TYR A 280 19.87 13.77 -9.81
N LEU A 281 20.81 13.59 -8.88
CA LEU A 281 20.97 12.31 -8.18
C LEU A 281 19.79 12.04 -7.25
N ARG A 282 19.07 10.95 -7.42
CA ARG A 282 17.86 10.59 -6.66
C ARG A 282 18.19 9.58 -5.57
N THR A 283 17.81 9.90 -4.33
CA THR A 283 18.11 9.06 -3.17
C THR A 283 17.07 9.16 -2.05
N ASP A 284 16.96 8.08 -1.26
CA ASP A 284 16.11 7.98 -0.07
C ASP A 284 16.94 8.20 1.20
N MET A 285 16.72 9.31 1.90
CA MET A 285 17.58 9.75 2.99
C MET A 285 17.00 9.48 4.39
N PRO A 286 17.85 9.07 5.36
CA PRO A 286 19.26 8.73 5.19
C PRO A 286 19.48 7.39 4.49
N THR A 287 20.36 7.37 3.48
CA THR A 287 20.97 6.15 2.94
C THR A 287 22.27 5.85 3.70
N LEU A 288 22.55 4.58 3.98
CA LEU A 288 23.61 4.11 4.86
C LEU A 288 24.36 2.93 4.27
N THR A 289 25.61 2.80 4.71
CA THR A 289 26.42 1.57 4.68
C THR A 289 26.69 1.15 6.13
N PRO A 290 27.13 -0.11 6.41
CA PRO A 290 27.49 -0.53 7.76
C PRO A 290 28.56 0.39 8.40
N GLU A 291 29.54 0.82 7.62
CA GLU A 291 30.63 1.71 8.04
C GLU A 291 30.14 3.12 8.31
N LEU A 292 29.25 3.68 7.48
CA LEU A 292 28.64 4.99 7.69
C LEU A 292 27.73 5.00 8.93
N ALA A 293 26.95 3.95 9.14
CA ALA A 293 26.16 3.78 10.36
C ALA A 293 27.05 3.72 11.61
N HIS A 294 28.15 2.97 11.57
CA HIS A 294 29.14 2.94 12.66
C HIS A 294 29.74 4.32 12.89
N TYR A 295 30.07 5.05 11.82
CA TYR A 295 30.60 6.40 11.93
C TYR A 295 29.65 7.34 12.67
N PHE A 296 28.36 7.32 12.33
CA PHE A 296 27.35 8.10 13.05
C PHE A 296 27.17 7.66 14.50
N ASP A 297 27.18 6.36 14.79
CA ASP A 297 27.18 5.84 16.16
C ASP A 297 28.39 6.36 16.96
N ALA A 298 29.57 6.39 16.36
CA ALA A 298 30.80 6.80 17.02
C ALA A 298 30.87 8.32 17.24
N GLN A 299 30.43 9.13 16.28
CA GLN A 299 30.49 10.59 16.35
C GLN A 299 29.32 11.20 17.11
N PHE A 300 28.12 10.67 16.93
CA PHE A 300 26.86 11.28 17.39
C PHE A 300 26.06 10.40 18.36
N GLY A 301 26.43 9.12 18.52
CA GLY A 301 25.71 8.18 19.38
C GLY A 301 24.46 7.57 18.74
N GLY A 302 24.30 7.72 17.42
CA GLY A 302 23.20 7.21 16.61
C GLY A 302 22.89 8.08 15.39
N LEU A 303 21.80 7.75 14.70
CA LEU A 303 21.19 8.58 13.65
C LEU A 303 20.39 9.73 14.28
N ASP A 304 21.09 10.74 14.77
CA ASP A 304 20.47 11.97 15.30
C ASP A 304 20.12 12.92 14.15
N THR A 305 18.96 12.72 13.52
CA THR A 305 18.52 13.46 12.32
C THR A 305 18.18 14.93 12.59
N GLU A 306 18.08 15.34 13.86
CA GLU A 306 17.93 16.75 14.28
C GLU A 306 19.29 17.46 14.45
N ASN A 307 20.41 16.73 14.32
CA ASN A 307 21.75 17.29 14.41
C ASN A 307 22.26 17.73 13.02
N PRO A 308 22.51 19.03 12.77
CA PRO A 308 23.03 19.49 11.49
C PRO A 308 24.43 18.95 11.16
N GLU A 309 25.26 18.61 12.15
CA GLU A 309 26.58 18.00 11.89
C GLU A 309 26.48 16.63 11.22
N LEU A 310 25.38 15.89 11.44
CA LEU A 310 25.12 14.63 10.74
C LEU A 310 24.92 14.89 9.25
N TRP A 311 24.05 15.84 8.90
CA TRP A 311 23.78 16.20 7.51
C TRP A 311 24.99 16.79 6.79
N ARG A 312 25.88 17.49 7.51
CA ARG A 312 27.15 17.98 6.96
C ARG A 312 28.09 16.87 6.49
N ILE A 313 27.96 15.64 6.99
CA ILE A 313 28.71 14.50 6.46
C ILE A 313 28.27 14.18 5.05
N TYR A 314 26.96 14.18 4.80
CA TYR A 314 26.42 13.95 3.46
C TYR A 314 26.70 15.11 2.51
N THR A 315 26.53 16.37 2.94
CA THR A 315 26.78 17.51 2.06
C THR A 315 28.27 17.69 1.74
N ALA A 316 29.19 17.30 2.64
CA ALA A 316 30.62 17.24 2.32
C ALA A 316 30.94 16.15 1.27
N ALA A 317 30.23 15.03 1.28
CA ALA A 317 30.33 14.03 0.23
C ALA A 317 29.79 14.53 -1.12
N LEU A 318 28.76 15.40 -1.12
CA LEU A 318 28.31 16.09 -2.33
C LEU A 318 29.37 17.08 -2.85
N ASP A 319 30.02 17.86 -1.98
CA ASP A 319 31.11 18.75 -2.41
C ASP A 319 32.25 17.97 -3.08
N GLU A 320 32.62 16.83 -2.50
CA GLU A 320 33.60 15.91 -3.09
C GLU A 320 33.14 15.40 -4.47
N LEU A 321 31.88 14.97 -4.58
CA LEU A 321 31.33 14.42 -5.81
C LEU A 321 31.19 15.48 -6.91
N TYR A 322 30.65 16.66 -6.62
CA TYR A 322 30.52 17.75 -7.58
C TYR A 322 31.87 18.31 -8.05
N ALA A 323 32.90 18.23 -7.23
CA ALA A 323 34.26 18.55 -7.64
C ALA A 323 34.84 17.51 -8.61
N ALA A 324 34.50 16.24 -8.43
CA ALA A 324 34.92 15.16 -9.31
C ALA A 324 34.12 15.10 -10.61
N GLU A 325 32.82 15.39 -10.56
CA GLU A 325 31.84 15.20 -11.63
C GLU A 325 31.01 16.49 -11.86
N PRO A 326 31.58 17.50 -12.55
CA PRO A 326 30.95 18.81 -12.70
C PRO A 326 29.67 18.83 -13.54
N ALA A 327 29.37 17.77 -14.29
CA ALA A 327 28.15 17.63 -15.09
C ALA A 327 26.87 17.44 -14.23
N LEU A 328 27.02 16.98 -12.99
CA LEU A 328 25.90 16.83 -12.07
C LEU A 328 25.30 18.19 -11.70
N SER A 329 23.98 18.30 -11.77
CA SER A 329 23.24 19.55 -11.54
C SER A 329 22.70 19.69 -10.12
N GLY A 330 22.53 18.57 -9.39
CA GLY A 330 21.96 18.61 -8.05
C GLY A 330 21.62 17.23 -7.50
N ILE A 331 20.76 17.23 -6.48
CA ILE A 331 20.25 16.02 -5.81
C ILE A 331 18.73 16.13 -5.62
N LEU A 332 18.03 15.01 -5.78
CA LEU A 332 16.62 14.81 -5.46
C LEU A 332 16.51 13.90 -4.23
N ILE A 333 15.94 14.42 -3.15
CA ILE A 333 15.83 13.75 -1.86
C ILE A 333 14.39 13.37 -1.57
N ARG A 334 14.16 12.12 -1.18
CA ARG A 334 12.94 11.64 -0.51
C ARG A 334 13.31 11.14 0.88
N ILE A 335 12.42 11.31 1.86
CA ILE A 335 12.63 10.85 3.25
C ILE A 335 11.51 9.94 3.77
N GLY A 336 10.37 9.96 3.10
CA GLY A 336 9.13 9.38 3.61
C GLY A 336 8.91 7.93 3.20
N GLU A 337 9.85 7.31 2.48
CA GLU A 337 9.75 5.95 1.98
C GLU A 337 11.15 5.35 1.83
N GLY A 338 11.34 4.10 2.26
CA GLY A 338 12.65 3.44 2.29
C GLY A 338 12.61 2.09 3.01
N GLY A 339 13.78 1.53 3.32
CA GLY A 339 13.93 0.25 4.01
C GLY A 339 14.11 -0.95 3.08
N ASN A 340 13.97 -2.17 3.62
CA ASN A 340 14.34 -3.42 2.93
C ASN A 340 13.61 -3.67 1.59
N VAL A 341 12.46 -3.03 1.34
CA VAL A 341 11.72 -3.19 0.06
C VAL A 341 12.44 -2.52 -1.12
N TYR A 342 13.36 -1.60 -0.83
CA TYR A 342 14.24 -0.93 -1.79
C TYR A 342 15.68 -1.47 -1.75
N GLN A 343 15.95 -2.50 -0.95
CA GLN A 343 17.30 -3.05 -0.82
C GLN A 343 17.61 -4.00 -1.99
N GLU A 344 18.58 -3.62 -2.81
CA GLU A 344 19.12 -4.48 -3.88
C GLU A 344 19.81 -5.72 -3.27
N PRO A 345 19.43 -6.95 -3.68
CA PRO A 345 20.05 -8.16 -3.17
C PRO A 345 21.58 -8.19 -3.40
N GLY A 346 22.34 -8.39 -2.31
CA GLY A 346 23.79 -8.51 -2.39
C GLY A 346 24.56 -7.18 -2.31
N TRP A 347 23.84 -6.05 -2.20
CA TRP A 347 24.40 -4.76 -1.83
C TRP A 347 24.16 -4.44 -0.35
N ASP A 348 25.16 -3.84 0.30
CA ASP A 348 25.13 -3.43 1.70
C ASP A 348 24.73 -1.96 1.91
N TYR A 349 24.30 -1.29 0.84
CA TYR A 349 23.62 0.00 0.90
C TYR A 349 22.14 -0.19 1.27
N TYR A 350 21.63 0.63 2.18
CA TYR A 350 20.22 0.59 2.61
C TYR A 350 19.75 1.96 3.09
N SER A 351 18.46 2.25 2.95
CA SER A 351 17.84 3.46 3.51
C SER A 351 17.04 3.16 4.77
N GLU A 352 16.94 4.15 5.66
CA GLU A 352 16.07 4.08 6.84
C GLU A 352 15.04 5.22 6.86
N ILE A 353 13.80 4.91 7.24
CA ILE A 353 12.77 5.93 7.49
C ILE A 353 13.04 6.54 8.89
N ALA A 354 14.09 7.33 9.00
CA ALA A 354 14.59 7.91 10.26
C ALA A 354 14.26 9.41 10.43
N VAL A 355 13.95 10.12 9.34
CA VAL A 355 13.51 11.52 9.38
C VAL A 355 12.02 11.57 9.65
N ARG A 356 11.62 11.81 10.91
CA ARG A 356 10.23 11.68 11.37
C ARG A 356 9.65 12.92 12.06
N SER A 357 10.46 13.94 12.30
CA SER A 357 10.04 15.18 12.96
C SER A 357 10.22 16.38 12.03
N VAL A 358 9.40 17.41 12.22
CA VAL A 358 9.53 18.68 11.50
C VAL A 358 10.94 19.27 11.67
N GLU A 359 11.51 19.20 12.88
CA GLU A 359 12.87 19.69 13.17
C GLU A 359 13.94 18.95 12.36
N ALA A 360 13.83 17.63 12.22
CA ALA A 360 14.76 16.83 11.43
C ALA A 360 14.70 17.21 9.93
N VAL A 361 13.50 17.37 9.36
CA VAL A 361 13.36 17.77 7.94
C VAL A 361 13.93 19.15 7.71
N ARG A 362 13.60 20.11 8.58
CA ARG A 362 14.11 21.48 8.47
C ARG A 362 15.63 21.53 8.56
N THR A 363 16.21 20.84 9.54
CA THR A 363 17.66 20.76 9.71
C THR A 363 18.34 20.18 8.48
N MET A 364 17.78 19.11 7.90
CA MET A 364 18.25 18.53 6.65
C MET A 364 18.18 19.56 5.51
N LEU A 365 16.99 20.11 5.24
CA LEU A 365 16.78 21.02 4.11
C LEU A 365 17.61 22.30 4.20
N GLU A 366 17.74 22.91 5.38
CA GLU A 366 18.60 24.07 5.60
C GLU A 366 20.07 23.72 5.28
N THR A 367 20.56 22.56 5.75
CA THR A 367 21.94 22.12 5.50
C THR A 367 22.22 21.82 4.03
N TYR A 368 21.30 21.12 3.35
CA TYR A 368 21.42 20.80 1.92
C TYR A 368 21.29 22.05 1.05
N SER A 369 20.35 22.96 1.37
CA SER A 369 20.16 24.19 0.61
C SER A 369 21.37 25.12 0.72
N GLU A 370 21.95 25.27 1.91
CA GLU A 370 23.19 26.04 2.10
C GLU A 370 24.36 25.51 1.26
N GLN A 371 24.52 24.17 1.18
CA GLN A 371 25.57 23.57 0.36
C GLN A 371 25.28 23.70 -1.15
N ALA A 372 24.02 23.53 -1.56
CA ALA A 372 23.61 23.69 -2.94
C ALA A 372 23.88 25.10 -3.46
N GLU A 373 23.56 26.14 -2.67
CA GLU A 373 23.91 27.52 -2.97
C GLU A 373 25.43 27.74 -3.08
N ALA A 374 26.20 27.14 -2.16
CA ALA A 374 27.66 27.29 -2.15
C ALA A 374 28.33 26.63 -3.36
N SER A 375 27.69 25.63 -3.95
CA SER A 375 28.21 24.84 -5.09
C SER A 375 27.56 25.18 -6.43
N ASP A 376 26.63 26.15 -6.47
CA ASP A 376 25.82 26.50 -7.66
C ASP A 376 25.05 25.28 -8.22
N ARG A 377 24.48 24.50 -7.30
CA ARG A 377 23.66 23.30 -7.55
C ARG A 377 22.27 23.49 -6.94
N GLU A 378 21.38 22.54 -7.23
CA GLU A 378 20.01 22.57 -6.72
C GLU A 378 19.70 21.31 -5.88
N VAL A 379 18.78 21.46 -4.95
CA VAL A 379 18.20 20.36 -4.15
C VAL A 379 16.71 20.31 -4.46
N ILE A 380 16.28 19.17 -4.99
CA ILE A 380 14.86 18.87 -5.19
C ILE A 380 14.41 18.05 -3.98
N PHE A 381 13.53 18.63 -3.16
CA PHE A 381 12.90 17.92 -2.06
C PHE A 381 11.56 17.34 -2.51
N ARG A 382 11.46 16.03 -2.54
CA ARG A 382 10.23 15.31 -2.86
C ARG A 382 9.39 15.11 -1.59
N THR A 383 8.16 15.63 -1.60
CA THR A 383 7.28 15.62 -0.41
C THR A 383 6.64 14.27 -0.12
N TRP A 384 6.65 13.33 -1.07
CA TRP A 384 6.01 12.01 -0.92
C TRP A 384 6.48 11.23 0.32
N SER A 385 5.52 10.69 1.08
CA SER A 385 5.76 9.91 2.29
C SER A 385 4.67 8.86 2.53
N VAL A 386 5.02 7.73 3.14
CA VAL A 386 4.08 6.65 3.47
C VAL A 386 3.30 6.87 4.79
N GLY A 387 3.28 8.10 5.31
CA GLY A 387 2.48 8.46 6.50
C GLY A 387 3.16 8.22 7.85
N ILE A 388 4.50 8.15 7.92
CA ILE A 388 5.24 7.87 9.17
C ILE A 388 5.76 9.16 9.81
N GLY A 389 5.52 9.32 11.12
CA GLY A 389 5.99 10.47 11.92
C GLY A 389 5.17 11.74 11.73
N ASP A 390 5.62 12.84 12.34
CA ASP A 390 4.97 14.17 12.29
C ASP A 390 5.03 14.83 10.90
N VAL A 391 5.68 14.17 9.94
CA VAL A 391 5.91 14.64 8.55
C VAL A 391 5.26 13.70 7.53
N GLY A 392 4.54 12.68 7.99
CA GLY A 392 3.97 11.63 7.14
C GLY A 392 2.93 12.13 6.13
N ASP A 393 2.24 13.22 6.46
CA ASP A 393 1.17 13.85 5.70
C ASP A 393 1.60 15.15 5.00
N MET A 394 2.90 15.48 4.97
CA MET A 394 3.40 16.72 4.35
C MET A 394 3.07 16.88 2.85
N HIS A 395 2.73 15.78 2.17
CA HIS A 395 2.33 15.77 0.77
C HIS A 395 0.81 15.87 0.55
N THR A 396 0.00 15.80 1.63
CA THR A 396 -1.47 15.78 1.57
C THR A 396 -2.12 16.75 2.55
N ASP A 397 -1.34 17.45 3.38
CA ASP A 397 -1.82 18.42 4.35
C ASP A 397 -1.03 19.74 4.29
N GLN A 398 -1.76 20.85 4.12
CA GLN A 398 -1.16 22.19 4.03
C GLN A 398 -0.53 22.67 5.34
N GLU A 399 -1.07 22.29 6.51
CA GLU A 399 -0.51 22.69 7.81
C GLU A 399 0.85 22.02 8.04
N ALA A 400 0.95 20.73 7.73
CA ALA A 400 2.21 19.98 7.75
C ALA A 400 3.22 20.56 6.74
N TYR A 401 2.78 20.85 5.51
CA TYR A 401 3.60 21.52 4.50
C TYR A 401 4.20 22.84 5.04
N HIS A 402 3.37 23.73 5.59
CA HIS A 402 3.80 25.01 6.11
C HIS A 402 4.73 24.88 7.33
N ALA A 403 4.45 23.94 8.24
CA ALA A 403 5.32 23.69 9.39
C ALA A 403 6.75 23.32 8.97
N ILE A 404 6.89 22.57 7.88
CA ILE A 404 8.17 22.09 7.37
C ILE A 404 8.88 23.18 6.55
N LEU A 405 8.18 23.84 5.62
CA LEU A 405 8.85 24.64 4.58
C LEU A 405 8.84 26.15 4.85
N ASP A 406 7.94 26.67 5.70
CA ASP A 406 7.90 28.11 5.96
C ASP A 406 9.22 28.60 6.56
N GLY A 407 9.72 29.72 6.02
CA GLY A 407 10.97 30.35 6.45
C GLY A 407 12.26 29.72 5.91
N ILE A 408 12.18 28.63 5.12
CA ILE A 408 13.31 28.16 4.31
C ILE A 408 13.29 28.96 3.00
N ASP A 409 14.15 29.96 2.92
CA ASP A 409 14.30 30.85 1.75
C ASP A 409 15.64 30.57 1.08
N SER A 410 15.61 29.67 0.08
CA SER A 410 16.78 29.32 -0.72
C SER A 410 16.41 29.29 -2.19
N PRO A 411 17.14 30.00 -3.07
CA PRO A 411 16.95 29.88 -4.52
C PRO A 411 17.38 28.50 -5.05
N ALA A 412 18.11 27.70 -4.28
CA ALA A 412 18.57 26.37 -4.68
C ALA A 412 17.58 25.25 -4.33
N LEU A 413 16.54 25.52 -3.54
CA LEU A 413 15.54 24.53 -3.12
C LEU A 413 14.34 24.52 -4.06
N ILE A 414 14.03 23.34 -4.61
CA ILE A 414 12.83 23.06 -5.40
C ILE A 414 12.02 22.00 -4.67
N VAL A 415 10.71 22.20 -4.52
CA VAL A 415 9.82 21.23 -3.88
C VAL A 415 8.98 20.50 -4.93
N SER A 416 9.13 19.18 -4.97
CA SER A 416 8.44 18.28 -5.90
C SER A 416 7.23 17.62 -5.24
N THR A 417 6.06 17.66 -5.89
CA THR A 417 4.83 17.08 -5.35
C THR A 417 3.92 16.56 -6.45
N LYS A 418 3.31 15.39 -6.23
CA LYS A 418 2.33 14.78 -7.15
C LYS A 418 1.14 15.70 -7.38
N TYR A 419 0.64 15.75 -8.63
CA TYR A 419 -0.56 16.55 -8.95
C TYR A 419 -1.81 16.08 -8.20
N THR A 420 -1.88 14.81 -7.79
CA THR A 420 -2.97 14.28 -6.96
C THR A 420 -2.66 14.38 -5.47
N LEU A 421 -3.70 14.54 -4.66
CA LEU A 421 -3.62 14.53 -3.20
C LEU A 421 -3.43 13.08 -2.69
N GLY A 422 -2.25 12.53 -2.89
CA GLY A 422 -1.90 11.15 -2.55
C GLY A 422 -1.08 10.49 -3.65
N ASP A 423 -1.42 9.25 -4.00
CA ASP A 423 -0.58 8.38 -4.84
C ASP A 423 -1.15 8.12 -6.24
N PHE A 424 -1.28 9.17 -7.05
CA PHE A 424 -1.72 9.11 -8.46
C PHE A 424 -3.03 8.38 -8.79
N TYR A 425 -3.75 7.77 -7.86
CA TYR A 425 -5.05 7.16 -8.12
C TYR A 425 -6.01 8.17 -8.74
N SER A 426 -6.78 7.72 -9.71
CA SER A 426 -7.92 8.50 -10.20
C SER A 426 -8.96 8.67 -9.08
N TRP A 427 -9.75 9.73 -9.16
CA TRP A 427 -10.70 10.19 -8.13
C TRP A 427 -10.08 10.84 -6.88
N LEU A 428 -8.75 10.85 -6.77
CA LEU A 428 -8.09 11.71 -5.80
C LEU A 428 -8.26 13.18 -6.18
N PRO A 429 -8.43 14.08 -5.21
CA PRO A 429 -8.43 15.52 -5.47
C PRO A 429 -7.13 16.00 -6.11
N LEU A 430 -7.18 17.19 -6.71
CA LEU A 430 -5.97 17.97 -6.99
C LEU A 430 -5.23 18.21 -5.67
N ASN A 431 -3.91 18.13 -5.69
CA ASN A 431 -3.10 18.35 -4.50
C ASN A 431 -3.07 19.82 -4.13
N ASP A 432 -3.81 20.19 -3.09
CA ASP A 432 -3.92 21.58 -2.64
C ASP A 432 -2.63 22.12 -1.99
N THR A 433 -1.66 21.27 -1.65
CA THR A 433 -0.33 21.74 -1.19
C THR A 433 0.48 22.39 -2.30
N LEU A 434 0.15 22.14 -3.58
CA LEU A 434 0.75 22.81 -4.74
C LEU A 434 0.20 24.23 -4.95
N GLU A 435 -0.95 24.57 -4.37
CA GLU A 435 -1.59 25.90 -4.50
C GLU A 435 -0.96 26.95 -3.56
N THR A 436 -0.06 26.54 -2.66
CA THR A 436 0.52 27.38 -1.60
C THR A 436 2.05 27.26 -1.51
N GLY A 437 2.65 28.07 -0.64
CA GLY A 437 4.09 28.11 -0.37
C GLY A 437 4.86 29.10 -1.24
N ASP A 438 6.02 29.53 -0.73
CA ASP A 438 6.90 30.51 -1.37
C ASP A 438 8.10 29.85 -2.09
N GLN A 439 8.25 28.52 -1.97
CA GLN A 439 9.36 27.76 -2.56
C GLN A 439 9.16 27.56 -4.06
N ARG A 440 10.25 27.40 -4.82
CA ARG A 440 10.19 26.92 -6.21
C ARG A 440 9.52 25.54 -6.24
N ARG A 441 8.59 25.31 -7.17
CA ARG A 441 7.80 24.06 -7.24
C ARG A 441 7.93 23.35 -8.58
N ILE A 442 7.90 22.03 -8.53
CA ILE A 442 7.60 21.19 -9.69
C ILE A 442 6.44 20.23 -9.40
N VAL A 443 5.66 19.93 -10.43
CA VAL A 443 4.52 19.01 -10.37
C VAL A 443 4.93 17.63 -10.89
N GLU A 444 4.70 16.57 -10.12
CA GLU A 444 4.93 15.18 -10.59
C GLU A 444 3.72 14.66 -11.37
N PHE A 445 3.97 14.02 -12.51
CA PHE A 445 3.02 13.28 -13.33
C PHE A 445 3.49 11.83 -13.51
N GLN A 446 2.57 10.89 -13.71
CA GLN A 446 2.90 9.47 -13.92
C GLN A 446 2.33 8.97 -15.24
N SER A 447 3.19 8.72 -16.22
CA SER A 447 2.80 8.25 -17.55
C SER A 447 2.42 6.77 -17.53
N ARG A 448 3.30 5.90 -17.01
CA ARG A 448 3.01 4.49 -16.78
C ARG A 448 2.15 4.35 -15.54
N ARG A 449 0.84 4.26 -15.74
CA ARG A 449 -0.14 4.28 -14.65
C ARG A 449 -0.09 3.01 -13.81
N GLU A 450 0.61 3.10 -12.69
CA GLU A 450 0.91 2.02 -11.76
C GLU A 450 -0.36 1.29 -11.29
N PHE A 451 -1.32 2.03 -10.74
CA PHE A 451 -2.56 1.48 -10.19
C PHE A 451 -3.65 1.24 -11.25
N GLU A 452 -3.36 1.53 -12.51
CA GLU A 452 -4.29 1.36 -13.62
C GLU A 452 -3.71 0.34 -14.60
N ALA A 453 -3.56 -0.88 -14.06
CA ALA A 453 -3.02 -2.04 -14.75
C ALA A 453 -1.57 -1.86 -15.24
N PHE A 454 -0.69 -1.26 -14.44
CA PHE A 454 0.74 -1.11 -14.77
C PHE A 454 1.02 -0.39 -16.10
N GLY A 455 0.11 0.48 -16.55
CA GLY A 455 0.18 1.16 -17.85
C GLY A 455 -0.17 0.29 -19.05
N SER A 456 -0.70 -0.92 -18.84
CA SER A 456 -1.05 -1.86 -19.92
C SER A 456 -2.41 -1.62 -20.54
N PHE A 457 -3.24 -0.74 -19.97
CA PHE A 457 -4.49 -0.35 -20.60
C PHE A 457 -4.35 1.02 -21.27
N PRO A 458 -5.00 1.25 -22.42
CA PRO A 458 -5.15 2.59 -22.98
C PRO A 458 -5.70 3.53 -21.92
N ASN A 459 -5.06 4.68 -21.75
CA ASN A 459 -5.36 5.62 -20.66
C ASN A 459 -4.87 7.03 -21.00
N ASP A 460 -5.68 7.77 -21.75
CA ASP A 460 -5.41 9.16 -22.12
C ASP A 460 -5.72 10.11 -20.94
N LEU A 461 -4.68 10.74 -20.39
CA LEU A 461 -4.79 11.69 -19.28
C LEU A 461 -4.75 13.15 -19.73
N GLY A 462 -4.72 13.45 -21.03
CA GLY A 462 -4.61 14.80 -21.57
C GLY A 462 -5.55 15.81 -20.93
N PRO A 463 -6.87 15.55 -20.90
CA PRO A 463 -7.82 16.49 -20.29
C PRO A 463 -7.57 16.71 -18.78
N GLU A 464 -7.19 15.65 -18.06
CA GLU A 464 -6.91 15.72 -16.62
C GLU A 464 -5.63 16.50 -16.33
N TYR A 465 -4.55 16.21 -17.05
CA TYR A 465 -3.27 16.90 -16.91
C TYR A 465 -3.39 18.38 -17.26
N GLN A 466 -4.09 18.72 -18.34
CA GLN A 466 -4.32 20.12 -18.72
C GLN A 466 -5.10 20.87 -17.64
N TRP A 467 -6.21 20.30 -17.17
CA TRP A 467 -7.02 20.92 -16.13
C TRP A 467 -6.22 21.12 -14.83
N ALA A 468 -5.47 20.10 -14.40
CA ALA A 468 -4.65 20.16 -13.20
C ALA A 468 -3.58 21.24 -13.33
N LEU A 469 -2.80 21.24 -14.42
CA LEU A 469 -1.71 22.18 -14.62
C LEU A 469 -2.22 23.63 -14.73
N GLN A 470 -3.27 23.89 -15.52
CA GLN A 470 -3.85 25.23 -15.65
C GLN A 470 -4.39 25.75 -14.31
N THR A 471 -5.05 24.89 -13.52
CA THR A 471 -5.57 25.26 -12.19
C THR A 471 -4.43 25.61 -11.25
N LEU A 472 -3.37 24.80 -11.23
CA LEU A 472 -2.21 25.00 -10.36
C LEU A 472 -1.41 26.26 -10.75
N LEU A 473 -1.15 26.49 -12.03
CA LEU A 473 -0.43 27.68 -12.50
C LEU A 473 -1.22 28.98 -12.23
N ALA A 474 -2.55 28.91 -12.27
CA ALA A 474 -3.38 30.04 -11.87
C ALA A 474 -3.32 30.33 -10.36
N ALA A 475 -3.09 29.31 -9.54
CA ALA A 475 -3.04 29.42 -8.08
C ALA A 475 -1.65 29.79 -7.55
N ASN A 476 -0.59 29.21 -8.11
CA ASN A 476 0.77 29.32 -7.60
C ASN A 476 1.78 29.71 -8.70
N PRO A 477 2.30 30.95 -8.69
CA PRO A 477 3.27 31.41 -9.68
C PRO A 477 4.69 30.86 -9.46
N ASN A 478 4.95 30.14 -8.37
CA ASN A 478 6.26 29.54 -8.08
C ASN A 478 6.44 28.15 -8.73
N ILE A 479 5.41 27.62 -9.40
CA ILE A 479 5.53 26.42 -10.21
C ILE A 479 6.33 26.74 -11.46
N GLU A 480 7.48 26.11 -11.59
CA GLU A 480 8.46 26.37 -12.66
C GLU A 480 8.76 25.13 -13.51
N GLY A 481 8.11 24.00 -13.22
CA GLY A 481 8.46 22.76 -13.87
C GLY A 481 7.57 21.57 -13.57
N ILE A 482 7.91 20.48 -14.25
CA ILE A 482 7.27 19.18 -14.11
C ILE A 482 8.33 18.08 -13.94
N TRP A 483 7.93 16.98 -13.31
CA TRP A 483 8.64 15.71 -13.34
C TRP A 483 7.71 14.60 -13.81
N THR A 484 7.96 14.08 -15.00
CA THR A 484 7.17 13.01 -15.62
C THR A 484 7.82 11.65 -15.36
N TRP A 485 7.07 10.73 -14.77
CA TRP A 485 7.53 9.36 -14.56
C TRP A 485 7.18 8.53 -15.79
N THR A 486 8.18 8.24 -16.61
CA THR A 486 8.03 7.49 -17.86
C THR A 486 7.95 5.98 -17.62
N GLN A 487 8.68 5.46 -16.63
CA GLN A 487 8.73 4.04 -16.29
C GLN A 487 8.52 3.77 -14.78
N ASP A 488 9.11 4.62 -13.93
CA ASP A 488 9.04 4.54 -12.48
C ASP A 488 7.58 4.58 -11.97
N GLY A 489 7.36 3.99 -10.80
CA GLY A 489 6.03 3.76 -10.24
C GLY A 489 5.78 2.26 -10.05
N GLY A 490 5.58 1.88 -8.80
CA GLY A 490 5.29 0.51 -8.38
C GLY A 490 6.31 -0.54 -8.81
N PRO A 491 5.95 -1.82 -8.67
CA PRO A 491 6.78 -2.92 -9.09
C PRO A 491 6.82 -3.02 -10.61
N TRP A 492 8.01 -3.31 -11.11
CA TRP A 492 8.25 -3.47 -12.55
C TRP A 492 8.05 -4.92 -13.01
N ARG A 493 8.26 -5.88 -12.10
CA ARG A 493 8.24 -7.33 -12.34
C ARG A 493 6.95 -8.01 -11.85
N ALA A 494 6.04 -7.23 -11.30
CA ALA A 494 4.64 -7.59 -11.19
C ALA A 494 3.87 -6.92 -12.34
N GLY A 495 2.97 -7.64 -12.98
CA GLY A 495 2.30 -7.17 -14.19
C GLY A 495 3.12 -7.38 -15.48
N PRO A 496 2.70 -6.74 -16.59
CA PRO A 496 3.32 -6.91 -17.90
C PRO A 496 4.79 -6.53 -17.96
N MET A 497 5.56 -7.25 -18.76
CA MET A 497 6.92 -6.87 -19.17
C MET A 497 6.86 -5.75 -20.21
N SER A 498 6.52 -4.55 -19.75
CA SER A 498 6.61 -3.32 -20.54
C SER A 498 7.67 -2.39 -19.96
N LEU A 499 8.73 -2.20 -20.73
CA LEU A 499 9.88 -1.38 -20.40
C LEU A 499 10.00 -0.28 -21.46
N TYR A 500 9.92 0.97 -21.01
CA TYR A 500 9.97 2.16 -21.85
C TYR A 500 11.18 2.16 -22.78
N LEU A 501 10.93 2.34 -24.09
CA LEU A 501 11.90 2.26 -25.19
C LEU A 501 12.59 0.89 -25.38
N LYS A 502 12.18 -0.17 -24.68
CA LYS A 502 12.86 -1.47 -24.71
C LYS A 502 11.98 -2.65 -25.11
N SER A 503 10.87 -2.85 -24.42
CA SER A 503 10.07 -4.07 -24.57
C SER A 503 8.61 -3.85 -24.20
N GLY A 504 7.77 -4.78 -24.65
CA GLY A 504 6.32 -4.70 -24.49
C GLY A 504 5.72 -3.49 -25.20
N PHE A 505 4.51 -3.12 -24.80
CA PHE A 505 3.72 -2.11 -25.50
C PHE A 505 3.77 -0.73 -24.85
N TRP A 506 4.99 -0.23 -24.66
CA TRP A 506 5.26 1.01 -23.93
C TRP A 506 4.72 2.27 -24.63
N GLN A 507 4.51 2.21 -25.95
CA GLN A 507 3.96 3.31 -26.73
C GLN A 507 2.60 3.78 -26.21
N LEU A 508 1.85 2.91 -25.51
CA LEU A 508 0.58 3.28 -24.88
C LEU A 508 0.70 4.41 -23.86
N TYR A 509 1.68 4.32 -22.95
CA TYR A 509 1.88 5.35 -21.94
C TYR A 509 2.81 6.48 -22.41
N GLU A 510 3.44 6.34 -23.58
CA GLU A 510 4.17 7.45 -24.22
C GLU A 510 3.27 8.65 -24.52
N LEU A 511 1.98 8.41 -24.81
CA LEU A 511 0.99 9.49 -24.98
C LEU A 511 1.01 10.47 -23.79
N ASN A 512 1.01 9.94 -22.57
CA ASN A 512 0.99 10.75 -21.35
C ASN A 512 2.33 11.48 -21.13
N THR A 513 3.44 10.89 -21.56
CA THR A 513 4.76 11.52 -21.54
C THR A 513 4.84 12.70 -22.50
N GLN A 514 4.37 12.54 -23.74
CA GLN A 514 4.34 13.62 -24.73
C GLN A 514 3.34 14.72 -24.34
N THR A 515 2.20 14.33 -23.78
CA THR A 515 1.17 15.26 -23.25
C THR A 515 1.73 16.14 -22.14
N ALA A 516 2.41 15.57 -21.15
CA ALA A 516 3.01 16.34 -20.06
C ALA A 516 4.05 17.34 -20.59
N ALA A 517 4.89 16.94 -21.54
CA ALA A 517 5.87 17.82 -22.16
C ALA A 517 5.22 18.95 -22.98
N ALA A 518 4.19 18.63 -23.78
CA ALA A 518 3.44 19.62 -24.56
C ALA A 518 2.79 20.68 -23.66
N LEU A 519 2.16 20.25 -22.56
CA LEU A 519 1.52 21.14 -21.59
C LEU A 519 2.54 21.97 -20.78
N ALA A 520 3.73 21.43 -20.51
CA ALA A 520 4.79 22.21 -19.87
C ALA A 520 5.41 23.26 -20.80
N ARG A 521 5.42 23.01 -22.12
CA ARG A 521 5.80 24.01 -23.12
C ARG A 521 4.71 25.07 -23.28
N ASP A 522 3.45 24.65 -23.43
CA ASP A 522 2.27 25.50 -23.57
C ASP A 522 1.06 24.89 -22.83
N PRO A 523 0.65 25.44 -21.68
CA PRO A 523 -0.51 24.93 -20.93
C PRO A 523 -1.84 25.00 -21.70
N GLU A 524 -1.91 25.77 -22.79
CA GLU A 524 -3.07 25.90 -23.68
C GLU A 524 -2.98 25.00 -24.92
N ALA A 525 -1.98 24.11 -24.99
CA ALA A 525 -1.81 23.18 -26.10
C ALA A 525 -3.10 22.38 -26.38
N ASP A 526 -3.39 22.13 -27.66
CA ASP A 526 -4.51 21.28 -28.06
C ASP A 526 -4.17 19.81 -27.78
N ILE A 527 -4.56 19.33 -26.60
CA ILE A 527 -4.34 17.95 -26.16
C ILE A 527 -4.96 16.90 -27.10
N GLY A 528 -6.05 17.23 -27.81
CA GLY A 528 -6.62 16.34 -28.81
C GLY A 528 -5.70 16.21 -30.03
N GLN A 529 -5.01 17.29 -30.39
CA GLN A 529 -3.99 17.27 -31.42
C GLN A 529 -2.75 16.49 -30.96
N VAL A 530 -2.34 16.60 -29.70
CA VAL A 530 -1.26 15.77 -29.13
C VAL A 530 -1.57 14.28 -29.27
N THR A 531 -2.80 13.84 -28.96
CA THR A 531 -3.20 12.43 -29.14
C THR A 531 -3.19 12.01 -30.62
N VAL A 532 -3.55 12.90 -31.55
CA VAL A 532 -3.44 12.64 -33.00
C VAL A 532 -1.97 12.50 -33.43
N ASP A 533 -1.11 13.38 -32.95
CA ASP A 533 0.31 13.43 -33.32
C ASP A 533 1.05 12.20 -32.80
N TRP A 534 0.81 11.81 -31.55
CA TRP A 534 1.26 10.52 -30.99
C TRP A 534 0.80 9.33 -31.84
N ALA A 535 -0.47 9.30 -32.24
CA ALA A 535 -0.99 8.19 -33.04
C ALA A 535 -0.33 8.12 -34.43
N LYS A 536 -0.01 9.28 -35.01
CA LYS A 536 0.71 9.39 -36.28
C LYS A 536 2.17 8.98 -36.18
N GLU A 537 2.83 9.37 -35.11
CA GLU A 537 4.21 9.02 -34.83
C GLU A 537 4.35 7.50 -34.68
N TRP A 538 3.55 6.87 -33.82
CA TRP A 538 3.78 5.49 -33.41
C TRP A 538 3.04 4.44 -34.22
N PHE A 539 1.86 4.73 -34.78
CA PHE A 539 0.99 3.68 -35.34
C PHE A 539 0.67 3.80 -36.82
N SER A 540 0.30 4.98 -37.32
CA SER A 540 -0.21 5.08 -38.69
C SER A 540 -0.25 6.50 -39.23
N GLU A 541 0.04 6.69 -40.52
CA GLU A 541 -0.22 7.96 -41.22
C GLU A 541 -1.61 7.98 -41.91
N ASP A 542 -2.35 6.86 -41.90
CA ASP A 542 -3.67 6.78 -42.52
C ASP A 542 -4.74 7.48 -41.65
N PRO A 543 -5.46 8.48 -42.19
CA PRO A 543 -6.42 9.24 -41.39
C PRO A 543 -7.55 8.43 -40.77
N ALA A 544 -7.96 7.31 -41.38
CA ALA A 544 -9.04 6.48 -40.83
C ALA A 544 -8.53 5.62 -39.67
N THR A 545 -7.32 5.08 -39.78
CA THR A 545 -6.67 4.33 -38.69
C THR A 545 -6.31 5.22 -37.52
N VAL A 546 -5.72 6.39 -37.76
CA VAL A 546 -5.46 7.39 -36.71
C VAL A 546 -6.76 7.76 -35.99
N ARG A 547 -7.85 7.98 -36.73
CA ARG A 547 -9.16 8.30 -36.14
C ARG A 547 -9.66 7.19 -35.24
N ALA A 548 -9.55 5.94 -35.67
CA ALA A 548 -10.00 4.80 -34.88
C ALA A 548 -9.21 4.68 -33.56
N ILE A 549 -7.90 4.93 -33.60
CA ILE A 549 -7.04 4.95 -32.41
C ILE A 549 -7.45 6.10 -31.48
N THR A 550 -7.56 7.32 -31.99
CA THR A 550 -7.89 8.51 -31.17
C THR A 550 -9.31 8.44 -30.61
N ASP A 551 -10.27 7.89 -31.36
CA ASP A 551 -11.62 7.63 -30.87
C ASP A 551 -11.61 6.58 -29.76
N ALA A 552 -10.72 5.57 -29.83
CA ALA A 552 -10.54 4.62 -28.75
C ALA A 552 -9.92 5.29 -27.51
N MET A 553 -8.87 6.09 -27.68
CA MET A 553 -8.25 6.84 -26.57
C MET A 553 -9.23 7.79 -25.88
N ALA A 554 -10.14 8.44 -26.62
CA ALA A 554 -11.19 9.29 -26.06
C ALA A 554 -12.20 8.54 -25.17
N LEU A 555 -12.32 7.21 -25.29
CA LEU A 555 -13.18 6.38 -24.42
C LEU A 555 -12.43 5.79 -23.22
N SER A 556 -11.09 5.85 -23.25
CA SER A 556 -10.23 5.10 -22.33
C SER A 556 -10.43 5.50 -20.87
N ARG A 557 -10.47 6.81 -20.59
CA ARG A 557 -10.57 7.35 -19.22
C ARG A 557 -11.87 6.94 -18.52
N ASP A 558 -12.98 6.89 -19.26
CA ASP A 558 -14.26 6.39 -18.75
C ASP A 558 -14.22 4.88 -18.50
N ALA A 559 -13.64 4.09 -19.41
CA ALA A 559 -13.49 2.65 -19.23
C ALA A 559 -12.66 2.32 -17.97
N ILE A 560 -11.58 3.06 -17.71
CA ILE A 560 -10.75 2.89 -16.52
C ILE A 560 -11.48 3.36 -15.25
N THR A 561 -12.02 4.58 -15.22
CA THR A 561 -12.68 5.12 -14.01
C THR A 561 -13.91 4.32 -13.61
N GLN A 562 -14.68 3.82 -14.57
CA GLN A 562 -15.87 2.99 -14.29
C GLN A 562 -15.52 1.52 -14.06
N GLY A 563 -14.47 1.02 -14.69
CA GLY A 563 -14.07 -0.40 -14.65
C GLY A 563 -13.23 -0.75 -13.42
N LEU A 564 -12.25 0.10 -13.08
CA LEU A 564 -11.30 -0.14 -11.98
C LEU A 564 -11.69 0.49 -10.65
N TYR A 565 -12.66 1.41 -10.63
CA TYR A 565 -13.10 2.08 -9.39
C TYR A 565 -14.58 1.84 -9.10
N ILE A 566 -14.93 1.94 -7.82
CA ILE A 566 -16.32 1.95 -7.35
C ILE A 566 -16.69 3.41 -7.10
N GLN A 567 -17.29 4.08 -8.09
CA GLN A 567 -17.50 5.53 -8.08
C GLN A 567 -18.06 6.09 -6.76
N PRO A 568 -19.16 5.57 -6.16
CA PRO A 568 -19.67 6.13 -4.90
C PRO A 568 -18.68 6.06 -3.73
N PHE A 569 -17.78 5.08 -3.75
CA PHE A 569 -16.68 4.96 -2.79
C PHE A 569 -15.53 5.92 -3.15
N ALA A 570 -15.15 5.99 -4.42
CA ALA A 570 -14.05 6.82 -4.91
C ALA A 570 -14.33 8.34 -4.78
N GLU A 571 -15.60 8.74 -4.81
CA GLU A 571 -16.06 10.12 -4.50
C GLU A 571 -15.92 10.50 -3.01
N ARG A 572 -15.36 9.62 -2.17
CA ARG A 572 -15.15 9.84 -0.74
C ARG A 572 -13.68 9.71 -0.36
N ARG A 573 -13.22 10.65 0.46
CA ARG A 573 -12.06 10.45 1.30
C ARG A 573 -12.49 9.58 2.48
N THR A 574 -11.95 8.37 2.55
CA THR A 574 -12.27 7.41 3.59
C THR A 574 -11.09 7.31 4.53
N PHE A 575 -11.33 7.28 5.83
CA PHE A 575 -10.27 7.10 6.82
C PHE A 575 -10.59 5.91 7.70
N ALA A 576 -9.61 5.07 7.98
CA ALA A 576 -9.73 3.92 8.86
C ALA A 576 -8.37 3.58 9.47
N LEU A 577 -8.34 3.20 10.75
CA LEU A 577 -7.11 2.81 11.47
C LEU A 577 -6.00 3.89 11.45
N GLY A 578 -6.37 5.17 11.34
CA GLY A 578 -5.41 6.27 11.23
C GLY A 578 -4.89 6.52 9.82
N LEU A 579 -5.46 5.84 8.82
CA LEU A 579 -5.01 5.85 7.43
C LEU A 579 -6.10 6.41 6.53
N GLU A 580 -5.73 6.87 5.35
CA GLU A 580 -6.64 7.19 4.24
C GLU A 580 -6.49 6.14 3.14
N PRO A 581 -7.30 5.06 3.13
CA PRO A 581 -7.18 4.02 2.12
C PRO A 581 -7.45 4.57 0.71
N PRO A 582 -6.80 4.04 -0.34
CA PRO A 582 -6.94 4.53 -1.70
C PRO A 582 -8.38 4.38 -2.23
N PRO A 583 -8.81 5.22 -3.19
CA PRO A 583 -10.16 5.12 -3.76
C PRO A 583 -10.43 3.81 -4.52
N GLN A 584 -9.40 2.99 -4.76
CA GLN A 584 -9.45 1.72 -5.48
C GLN A 584 -9.51 0.48 -4.58
N MET A 585 -9.69 0.59 -3.26
CA MET A 585 -9.54 -0.50 -2.25
C MET A 585 -10.07 -1.93 -2.57
N TRP A 586 -11.05 -2.10 -3.45
CA TRP A 586 -11.51 -3.42 -3.89
C TRP A 586 -10.49 -4.16 -4.78
N ILE A 587 -9.55 -3.44 -5.38
CA ILE A 587 -8.29 -3.90 -5.97
C ILE A 587 -7.21 -3.28 -5.07
N PHE A 588 -6.66 -4.05 -4.14
CA PHE A 588 -5.67 -3.54 -3.21
C PHE A 588 -4.31 -3.50 -3.89
N GLU A 589 -3.94 -2.34 -4.42
CA GLU A 589 -2.69 -2.07 -5.15
C GLU A 589 -2.51 -2.99 -6.39
N TRP A 590 -2.25 -2.33 -7.53
CA TRP A 590 -1.95 -2.95 -8.81
C TRP A 590 -2.98 -3.96 -9.34
N ASP A 591 -2.76 -5.26 -9.15
CA ASP A 591 -3.56 -6.37 -9.71
C ASP A 591 -4.16 -7.32 -8.65
N ILE A 592 -4.05 -6.98 -7.36
CA ILE A 592 -4.49 -7.86 -6.27
C ILE A 592 -5.96 -7.58 -5.92
N LEU A 593 -6.86 -8.49 -6.30
CA LEU A 593 -8.27 -8.36 -5.94
C LEU A 593 -8.48 -8.62 -4.44
N THR A 594 -9.01 -7.63 -3.74
CA THR A 594 -9.32 -7.71 -2.32
C THR A 594 -10.42 -8.72 -2.04
N GLY A 595 -10.24 -9.56 -1.01
CA GLY A 595 -11.26 -10.49 -0.52
C GLY A 595 -11.59 -10.36 0.97
N ASP A 596 -11.28 -9.21 1.58
CA ASP A 596 -11.46 -8.97 3.01
C ASP A 596 -12.82 -8.34 3.34
N SER A 597 -13.33 -8.66 4.52
CA SER A 597 -14.65 -8.19 4.97
C SER A 597 -14.69 -6.72 5.38
N ALA A 598 -13.56 -6.10 5.75
CA ALA A 598 -13.52 -4.70 6.16
C ALA A 598 -13.68 -3.80 4.94
N SER A 599 -12.84 -3.96 3.92
CA SER A 599 -12.87 -3.15 2.70
C SER A 599 -14.21 -3.32 1.98
N LEU A 600 -14.58 -4.56 1.65
CA LEU A 600 -15.80 -4.83 0.88
C LEU A 600 -17.08 -4.42 1.62
N GLY A 601 -17.09 -4.57 2.96
CA GLY A 601 -18.20 -4.13 3.80
C GLY A 601 -18.35 -2.60 3.86
N VAL A 602 -17.24 -1.88 4.00
CA VAL A 602 -17.22 -0.41 4.03
C VAL A 602 -17.58 0.18 2.65
N ILE A 603 -17.06 -0.40 1.56
CA ILE A 603 -17.41 0.00 0.19
C ILE A 603 -18.92 -0.15 -0.04
N TYR A 604 -19.50 -1.27 0.39
CA TYR A 604 -20.95 -1.47 0.31
C TYR A 604 -21.73 -0.41 1.10
N GLU A 605 -21.34 -0.15 2.36
CA GLU A 605 -22.04 0.82 3.21
C GLU A 605 -22.03 2.22 2.60
N ILE A 606 -20.91 2.64 2.03
CA ILE A 606 -20.77 3.94 1.35
C ILE A 606 -21.59 3.98 0.05
N SER A 607 -21.63 2.86 -0.68
CA SER A 607 -22.32 2.74 -1.97
C SER A 607 -23.79 2.33 -1.85
N HIS A 608 -24.30 2.12 -0.63
CA HIS A 608 -25.58 1.44 -0.34
C HIS A 608 -26.76 1.99 -1.16
N ASP A 609 -26.84 3.32 -1.30
CA ASP A 609 -27.95 3.98 -1.99
C ASP A 609 -27.81 4.00 -3.53
N ARG A 610 -26.65 3.59 -4.06
CA ARG A 610 -26.27 3.64 -5.49
C ARG A 610 -25.73 2.29 -6.02
N ILE A 611 -26.09 1.17 -5.39
CA ILE A 611 -25.55 -0.15 -5.78
C ILE A 611 -25.91 -0.52 -7.22
N ASP A 612 -27.16 -0.31 -7.66
CA ASP A 612 -27.57 -0.71 -9.02
C ASP A 612 -26.83 0.11 -10.08
N GLU A 613 -26.61 1.40 -9.81
CA GLU A 613 -25.76 2.29 -10.62
C GLU A 613 -24.30 1.81 -10.64
N THR A 614 -23.77 1.41 -9.49
CA THR A 614 -22.39 0.90 -9.35
C THR A 614 -22.18 -0.38 -10.18
N ILE A 615 -23.16 -1.29 -10.17
CA ILE A 615 -23.15 -2.51 -10.98
C ILE A 615 -23.24 -2.15 -12.47
N ALA A 616 -24.16 -1.27 -12.84
CA ALA A 616 -24.34 -0.82 -14.23
C ALA A 616 -23.06 -0.19 -14.81
N ALA A 617 -22.35 0.64 -14.03
CA ALA A 617 -21.08 1.24 -14.44
C ALA A 617 -20.01 0.18 -14.80
N GLY A 618 -20.04 -1.00 -14.18
CA GLY A 618 -19.13 -2.09 -14.51
C GLY A 618 -19.41 -2.65 -15.90
N HIS A 619 -20.68 -2.83 -16.25
CA HIS A 619 -21.09 -3.26 -17.59
C HIS A 619 -20.78 -2.19 -18.65
N GLU A 620 -21.03 -0.92 -18.34
CA GLU A 620 -20.69 0.19 -19.24
C GLU A 620 -19.18 0.29 -19.51
N ALA A 621 -18.34 -0.03 -18.53
CA ALA A 621 -16.88 -0.09 -18.73
C ALA A 621 -16.46 -1.20 -19.70
N VAL A 622 -17.10 -2.38 -19.60
CA VAL A 622 -16.88 -3.49 -20.54
C VAL A 622 -17.33 -3.11 -21.95
N GLU A 623 -18.52 -2.50 -22.09
CA GLU A 623 -19.02 -2.04 -23.39
C GLU A 623 -18.08 -1.03 -24.04
N LYS A 624 -17.51 -0.09 -23.27
CA LYS A 624 -16.50 0.85 -23.77
C LYS A 624 -15.22 0.14 -24.19
N ALA A 625 -14.72 -0.82 -23.42
CA ALA A 625 -13.54 -1.61 -23.78
C ALA A 625 -13.76 -2.41 -25.07
N GLU A 626 -14.91 -3.04 -25.23
CA GLU A 626 -15.28 -3.74 -26.46
C GLU A 626 -15.43 -2.77 -27.66
N GLN A 627 -15.97 -1.56 -27.43
CA GLN A 627 -16.05 -0.54 -28.46
C GLN A 627 -14.66 -0.06 -28.92
N MET A 628 -13.76 0.22 -27.97
CA MET A 628 -12.36 0.57 -28.27
C MET A 628 -11.69 -0.53 -29.09
N ARG A 629 -11.87 -1.78 -28.66
CA ARG A 629 -11.38 -2.98 -29.35
C ARG A 629 -11.90 -3.09 -30.78
N ASP A 630 -13.20 -2.87 -30.99
CA ASP A 630 -13.82 -2.96 -32.32
C ASP A 630 -13.39 -1.82 -33.25
N LEU A 631 -13.15 -0.62 -32.74
CA LEU A 631 -12.59 0.50 -33.50
C LEU A 631 -11.22 0.13 -34.07
N VAL A 632 -10.30 -0.31 -33.22
CA VAL A 632 -8.93 -0.69 -33.61
C VAL A 632 -8.94 -1.93 -34.51
N ALA A 633 -9.69 -2.98 -34.15
CA ALA A 633 -9.79 -4.20 -34.95
C ALA A 633 -10.46 -3.98 -36.32
N GLY A 634 -11.30 -2.94 -36.45
CA GLY A 634 -11.94 -2.56 -37.71
C GLY A 634 -11.00 -1.92 -38.74
N THR A 635 -9.79 -1.51 -38.34
CA THR A 635 -8.79 -0.91 -39.22
C THR A 635 -8.11 -1.94 -40.15
N ASP A 636 -7.65 -1.48 -41.32
CA ASP A 636 -6.87 -2.30 -42.24
C ASP A 636 -5.42 -2.42 -41.74
N ALA A 637 -4.96 -3.64 -41.46
CA ALA A 637 -3.61 -3.89 -40.96
C ALA A 637 -2.49 -3.34 -41.87
N SER A 638 -2.73 -3.17 -43.17
CA SER A 638 -1.75 -2.60 -44.10
C SER A 638 -1.57 -1.08 -43.99
N THR A 639 -2.44 -0.41 -43.23
CA THR A 639 -2.35 1.03 -42.97
C THR A 639 -1.55 1.36 -41.71
N TRP A 640 -1.19 0.36 -40.91
CA TRP A 640 -0.33 0.53 -39.76
C TRP A 640 1.13 0.56 -40.21
N ARG A 641 1.99 1.26 -39.46
CA ARG A 641 3.44 1.27 -39.66
C ARG A 641 4.00 -0.15 -39.57
N ASP A 642 3.48 -0.94 -38.63
CA ASP A 642 3.71 -2.37 -38.50
C ASP A 642 2.40 -3.09 -38.17
N PRO A 643 1.99 -4.13 -38.92
CA PRO A 643 0.87 -4.99 -38.57
C PRO A 643 0.96 -5.59 -37.16
N GLU A 644 2.16 -5.85 -36.63
CA GLU A 644 2.35 -6.39 -35.27
C GLU A 644 1.92 -5.38 -34.18
N LEU A 645 2.08 -4.08 -34.42
CA LEU A 645 1.58 -3.03 -33.51
C LEU A 645 0.05 -3.05 -33.41
N ARG A 646 -0.64 -3.31 -34.52
CA ARG A 646 -2.09 -3.48 -34.52
C ARG A 646 -2.50 -4.68 -33.67
N ASP A 647 -1.79 -5.79 -33.82
CA ASP A 647 -2.08 -7.02 -33.08
C ASP A 647 -1.77 -6.86 -31.58
N ALA A 648 -0.68 -6.16 -31.21
CA ALA A 648 -0.37 -5.80 -29.83
C ALA A 648 -1.47 -4.91 -29.21
N PHE A 649 -1.94 -3.89 -29.95
CA PHE A 649 -3.03 -3.02 -29.49
C PHE A 649 -4.33 -3.79 -29.30
N ILE A 650 -4.69 -4.67 -30.23
CA ILE A 650 -5.87 -5.53 -30.09
C ILE A 650 -5.71 -6.48 -28.90
N GLY A 651 -4.53 -7.08 -28.70
CA GLY A 651 -4.24 -7.97 -27.57
C GLY A 651 -4.42 -7.27 -26.23
N THR A 652 -3.91 -6.04 -26.11
CA THR A 652 -4.13 -5.18 -24.94
C THR A 652 -5.61 -4.88 -24.71
N LEU A 653 -6.37 -4.53 -25.75
CA LEU A 653 -7.79 -4.23 -25.63
C LEU A 653 -8.63 -5.49 -25.31
N ASP A 654 -8.26 -6.64 -25.85
CA ASP A 654 -8.85 -7.94 -25.50
C ASP A 654 -8.57 -8.29 -24.02
N TYR A 655 -7.34 -8.04 -23.54
CA TYR A 655 -6.96 -8.20 -22.13
C TYR A 655 -7.72 -7.24 -21.20
N GLN A 656 -7.83 -5.96 -21.57
CA GLN A 656 -8.64 -4.98 -20.83
C GLN A 656 -10.11 -5.43 -20.74
N ALA A 657 -10.72 -5.84 -21.85
CA ALA A 657 -12.11 -6.28 -21.86
C ALA A 657 -12.32 -7.56 -21.02
N ASP A 658 -11.37 -8.50 -21.03
CA ASP A 658 -11.40 -9.70 -20.19
C ASP A 658 -11.36 -9.35 -18.69
N VAL A 659 -10.36 -8.57 -18.29
CA VAL A 659 -10.18 -8.12 -16.90
C VAL A 659 -11.41 -7.35 -16.43
N LEU A 660 -11.90 -6.37 -17.20
CA LEU A 660 -13.06 -5.56 -16.80
C LEU A 660 -14.33 -6.41 -16.69
N ARG A 661 -14.49 -7.45 -17.51
CA ARG A 661 -15.63 -8.38 -17.42
C ARG A 661 -15.55 -9.23 -16.16
N MET A 662 -14.37 -9.76 -15.84
CA MET A 662 -14.13 -10.48 -14.57
C MET A 662 -14.40 -9.58 -13.36
N LEU A 663 -13.89 -8.34 -13.38
CA LEU A 663 -14.09 -7.34 -12.34
C LEU A 663 -15.56 -6.93 -12.21
N GLY A 664 -16.29 -6.79 -13.31
CA GLY A 664 -17.74 -6.52 -13.31
C GLY A 664 -18.53 -7.62 -12.59
N ALA A 665 -18.25 -8.89 -12.88
CA ALA A 665 -18.87 -10.02 -12.19
C ALA A 665 -18.48 -10.07 -10.70
N TYR A 666 -17.21 -9.77 -10.37
CA TYR A 666 -16.76 -9.68 -8.98
C TYR A 666 -17.48 -8.58 -8.21
N ARG A 667 -17.62 -7.40 -8.83
CA ARG A 667 -18.34 -6.24 -8.31
C ARG A 667 -19.78 -6.58 -7.96
N GLU A 668 -20.53 -7.14 -8.91
CA GLU A 668 -21.92 -7.55 -8.66
C GLU A 668 -21.98 -8.60 -7.54
N MET A 669 -21.09 -9.60 -7.57
CA MET A 669 -21.04 -10.65 -6.57
C MET A 669 -20.93 -10.10 -5.16
N PHE A 670 -19.90 -9.29 -4.87
CA PHE A 670 -19.66 -8.84 -3.49
C PHE A 670 -20.70 -7.82 -3.04
N LEU A 671 -21.17 -6.92 -3.92
CA LEU A 671 -22.19 -5.93 -3.57
C LEU A 671 -23.53 -6.60 -3.24
N GLU A 672 -23.95 -7.58 -4.04
CA GLU A 672 -25.17 -8.35 -3.77
C GLU A 672 -25.02 -9.26 -2.54
N GLN A 673 -23.82 -9.79 -2.29
CA GLN A 673 -23.54 -10.55 -1.08
C GLN A 673 -23.69 -9.67 0.17
N MET A 674 -23.11 -8.47 0.16
CA MET A 674 -23.26 -7.51 1.27
C MET A 674 -24.71 -7.04 1.40
N ARG A 675 -25.42 -6.83 0.29
CA ARG A 675 -26.87 -6.55 0.28
C ARG A 675 -27.66 -7.66 0.94
N TRP A 676 -27.31 -8.93 0.70
CA TRP A 676 -27.92 -10.06 1.39
C TRP A 676 -27.60 -10.05 2.89
N HIS A 677 -26.37 -9.73 3.29
CA HIS A 677 -26.01 -9.63 4.70
C HIS A 677 -26.78 -8.52 5.44
N ASP A 678 -27.00 -7.39 4.80
CA ASP A 678 -27.76 -6.27 5.36
C ASP A 678 -29.27 -6.56 5.41
N THR A 679 -29.84 -6.98 4.28
CA THR A 679 -31.30 -7.07 4.10
C THR A 679 -31.90 -8.45 4.41
N MET A 680 -31.08 -9.50 4.42
CA MET A 680 -31.50 -10.91 4.40
C MET A 680 -32.41 -11.27 3.20
N SER A 681 -32.36 -10.49 2.12
CA SER A 681 -33.17 -10.68 0.92
C SER A 681 -32.81 -11.98 0.18
N PRO A 682 -33.77 -12.88 -0.09
CA PRO A 682 -33.56 -14.04 -0.97
C PRO A 682 -33.19 -13.64 -2.40
N GLU A 683 -33.71 -12.51 -2.89
CA GLU A 683 -33.41 -11.99 -4.23
C GLU A 683 -31.96 -11.55 -4.36
N ALA A 684 -31.46 -10.76 -3.39
CA ALA A 684 -30.06 -10.33 -3.34
C ALA A 684 -29.12 -11.54 -3.25
N LYS A 685 -29.46 -12.53 -2.41
CA LYS A 685 -28.70 -13.77 -2.32
C LYS A 685 -28.65 -14.53 -3.66
N ALA A 686 -29.77 -14.61 -4.36
CA ALA A 686 -29.83 -15.28 -5.65
C ALA A 686 -29.04 -14.53 -6.73
N ALA A 687 -29.02 -13.19 -6.68
CA ALA A 687 -28.17 -12.36 -7.54
C ALA A 687 -26.68 -12.61 -7.24
N ALA A 688 -26.28 -12.52 -5.96
CA ALA A 688 -24.93 -12.82 -5.52
C ALA A 688 -24.45 -14.21 -5.96
N SER A 689 -25.31 -15.24 -5.88
CA SER A 689 -24.95 -16.59 -6.33
C SER A 689 -24.74 -16.69 -7.85
N ARG A 690 -25.54 -15.97 -8.66
CA ARG A 690 -25.36 -15.95 -10.13
C ARG A 690 -24.06 -15.24 -10.50
N ALA A 691 -23.85 -14.04 -9.97
CA ALA A 691 -22.64 -13.27 -10.18
C ALA A 691 -21.39 -14.01 -9.67
N ARG A 692 -21.51 -14.77 -8.57
CA ARG A 692 -20.45 -15.65 -8.07
C ARG A 692 -20.10 -16.76 -9.07
N ASP A 693 -21.09 -17.44 -9.64
CA ASP A 693 -20.84 -18.51 -10.60
C ASP A 693 -20.23 -17.96 -11.91
N GLU A 694 -20.63 -16.77 -12.32
CA GLU A 694 -20.04 -16.03 -13.44
C GLU A 694 -18.59 -15.60 -13.15
N PHE A 695 -18.34 -14.96 -12.00
CA PHE A 695 -17.00 -14.56 -11.59
C PHE A 695 -16.04 -15.75 -11.53
N VAL A 696 -16.44 -16.88 -10.93
CA VAL A 696 -15.58 -18.07 -10.87
C VAL A 696 -15.27 -18.61 -12.27
N ALA A 697 -16.25 -18.64 -13.18
CA ALA A 697 -16.02 -19.08 -14.56
C ALA A 697 -15.07 -18.14 -15.31
N LEU A 698 -15.24 -16.82 -15.15
CA LEU A 698 -14.36 -15.82 -15.76
C LEU A 698 -12.95 -15.86 -15.14
N ALA A 699 -12.83 -16.03 -13.83
CA ALA A 699 -11.56 -16.19 -13.14
C ALA A 699 -10.79 -17.42 -13.62
N ASP A 700 -11.46 -18.57 -13.77
CA ASP A 700 -10.85 -19.78 -14.30
C ASP A 700 -10.37 -19.57 -15.75
N GLN A 701 -11.18 -18.90 -16.59
CA GLN A 701 -10.83 -18.56 -17.97
C GLN A 701 -9.63 -17.59 -18.04
N HIS A 702 -9.64 -16.55 -17.20
CA HIS A 702 -8.58 -15.56 -17.12
C HIS A 702 -7.24 -16.23 -16.75
N LEU A 703 -7.25 -17.05 -15.69
CA LEU A 703 -6.08 -17.82 -15.28
C LEU A 703 -5.63 -18.80 -16.37
N GLU A 704 -6.55 -19.50 -17.06
CA GLU A 704 -6.19 -20.41 -18.16
C GLU A 704 -5.54 -19.67 -19.34
N THR A 705 -5.98 -18.46 -19.63
CA THR A 705 -5.54 -17.67 -20.78
C THR A 705 -4.20 -16.98 -20.52
N TYR A 706 -4.04 -16.38 -19.33
CA TYR A 706 -3.00 -15.39 -19.05
C TYR A 706 -1.92 -15.85 -18.06
N THR A 707 -2.05 -17.03 -17.45
CA THR A 707 -0.99 -17.55 -16.57
C THR A 707 0.29 -17.80 -17.35
N GLY A 708 1.36 -17.08 -17.01
CA GLY A 708 2.67 -17.17 -17.67
C GLY A 708 2.76 -16.39 -18.98
N ASP A 709 1.73 -15.63 -19.35
CA ASP A 709 1.82 -14.61 -20.39
C ASP A 709 2.53 -13.38 -19.79
N ILE A 710 3.66 -12.98 -20.37
CA ILE A 710 4.46 -11.86 -19.87
C ILE A 710 3.97 -10.51 -20.39
N ASP A 711 3.21 -10.48 -21.49
CA ASP A 711 2.67 -9.25 -22.08
C ASP A 711 1.29 -8.93 -21.48
N HIS A 712 0.54 -9.96 -21.10
CA HIS A 712 -0.80 -9.87 -20.53
C HIS A 712 -0.95 -10.84 -19.35
N PRO A 713 -0.25 -10.67 -18.21
CA PRO A 713 -0.24 -11.66 -17.14
C PRO A 713 -1.56 -11.74 -16.39
N ALA A 714 -1.83 -12.91 -15.83
CA ALA A 714 -3.01 -13.10 -15.01
C ALA A 714 -2.95 -12.28 -13.71
N TRP A 715 -4.07 -11.64 -13.34
CA TRP A 715 -4.19 -10.90 -12.09
C TRP A 715 -4.19 -11.82 -10.87
N ASN A 716 -3.76 -11.31 -9.73
CA ASN A 716 -3.77 -12.05 -8.47
C ASN A 716 -5.17 -12.18 -7.85
N LEU A 717 -5.77 -13.36 -8.00
CA LEU A 717 -7.14 -13.66 -7.56
C LEU A 717 -7.23 -14.38 -6.20
N ASP A 718 -6.11 -14.64 -5.52
CA ASP A 718 -6.07 -15.51 -4.33
C ASP A 718 -7.00 -15.03 -3.21
N ALA A 719 -6.97 -13.73 -2.89
CA ALA A 719 -7.78 -13.17 -1.81
C ALA A 719 -9.28 -13.19 -2.17
N ALA A 720 -9.63 -12.80 -3.38
CA ALA A 720 -11.00 -12.84 -3.90
C ALA A 720 -11.57 -14.27 -3.91
N LEU A 721 -10.83 -15.25 -4.44
CA LEU A 721 -11.25 -16.66 -4.42
C LEU A 721 -11.35 -17.21 -2.99
N GLY A 722 -10.46 -16.77 -2.10
CA GLY A 722 -10.58 -17.02 -0.66
C GLY A 722 -11.88 -16.46 -0.06
N SER A 723 -12.34 -15.29 -0.52
CA SER A 723 -13.62 -14.68 -0.15
C SER A 723 -14.79 -15.52 -0.62
N VAL A 724 -14.77 -16.00 -1.87
CA VAL A 724 -15.80 -16.90 -2.43
C VAL A 724 -15.95 -18.15 -1.56
N GLN A 725 -14.85 -18.78 -1.16
CA GLN A 725 -14.89 -19.97 -0.29
C GLN A 725 -15.51 -19.69 1.09
N ARG A 726 -15.35 -18.47 1.62
CA ARG A 726 -15.99 -18.04 2.88
C ARG A 726 -17.49 -17.79 2.66
N ALA A 727 -17.83 -17.04 1.62
CA ALA A 727 -19.19 -16.69 1.22
C ALA A 727 -20.08 -17.93 1.02
N ASP A 728 -19.59 -18.93 0.30
CA ASP A 728 -20.31 -20.18 0.04
C ASP A 728 -20.72 -20.93 1.31
N ARG A 729 -19.96 -20.75 2.38
CA ARG A 729 -20.17 -21.44 3.66
C ARG A 729 -21.10 -20.67 4.58
N ASP A 730 -21.38 -19.40 4.33
CA ASP A 730 -22.09 -18.52 5.27
C ASP A 730 -23.47 -19.03 5.64
N GLU A 731 -24.28 -19.47 4.67
CA GLU A 731 -25.61 -20.00 4.97
C GLU A 731 -25.54 -21.31 5.76
N ALA A 732 -24.64 -22.22 5.37
CA ALA A 732 -24.45 -23.47 6.08
C ALA A 732 -24.00 -23.21 7.53
N MET A 733 -23.06 -22.28 7.72
CA MET A 733 -22.59 -21.84 9.02
C MET A 733 -23.70 -21.17 9.83
N ALA A 734 -24.57 -20.36 9.21
CA ALA A 734 -25.73 -19.77 9.87
C ALA A 734 -26.68 -20.85 10.40
N TRP A 735 -26.96 -21.89 9.61
CA TRP A 735 -27.80 -23.02 10.04
C TRP A 735 -27.16 -23.84 11.16
N ILE A 736 -25.86 -24.14 11.07
CA ILE A 736 -25.14 -24.81 12.16
C ILE A 736 -25.17 -23.93 13.42
N ALA A 737 -24.96 -22.61 13.28
CA ALA A 737 -25.05 -21.66 14.38
C ALA A 737 -26.43 -21.67 15.04
N ARG A 738 -27.52 -21.68 14.26
CA ARG A 738 -28.91 -21.80 14.76
C ARG A 738 -29.13 -23.10 15.54
N VAL A 739 -28.64 -24.23 15.03
CA VAL A 739 -28.76 -25.53 15.70
C VAL A 739 -27.97 -25.52 17.01
N LEU A 740 -26.71 -25.10 16.99
CA LEU A 740 -25.87 -25.01 18.18
C LEU A 740 -26.45 -24.02 19.21
N LEU A 741 -26.99 -22.89 18.75
CA LEU A 741 -27.66 -21.90 19.58
C LEU A 741 -28.90 -22.51 20.25
N ALA A 742 -29.75 -23.20 19.50
CA ALA A 742 -30.93 -23.88 20.03
C ALA A 742 -30.54 -24.93 21.09
N LEU A 743 -29.49 -25.71 20.83
CA LEU A 743 -28.96 -26.69 21.80
C LEU A 743 -28.39 -26.02 23.05
N ALA A 744 -27.65 -24.92 22.91
CA ALA A 744 -27.09 -24.17 24.02
C ALA A 744 -28.19 -23.50 24.87
N LEU A 745 -29.20 -22.90 24.23
CA LEU A 745 -30.36 -22.35 24.90
C LEU A 745 -31.17 -23.44 25.61
N ALA A 746 -31.39 -24.59 24.97
CA ALA A 746 -32.05 -25.74 25.60
C ALA A 746 -31.28 -26.21 26.84
N TRP A 747 -29.95 -26.30 26.78
CA TRP A 747 -29.10 -26.63 27.92
C TRP A 747 -29.28 -25.65 29.09
N VAL A 748 -29.28 -24.34 28.80
CA VAL A 748 -29.49 -23.29 29.80
C VAL A 748 -30.90 -23.33 30.38
N VAL A 749 -31.93 -23.49 29.55
CA VAL A 749 -33.35 -23.57 29.98
C VAL A 749 -33.62 -24.82 30.82
N ILE A 750 -33.12 -25.99 30.40
CA ILE A 750 -33.19 -27.22 31.20
C ILE A 750 -32.52 -26.99 32.55
N GLY A 751 -31.34 -26.35 32.56
CA GLY A 751 -30.65 -25.98 33.78
C GLY A 751 -31.49 -25.09 34.70
N MET A 752 -32.08 -24.03 34.16
CA MET A 752 -32.98 -23.11 34.88
C MET A 752 -34.19 -23.82 35.49
N ILE A 753 -34.91 -24.62 34.69
CA ILE A 753 -36.14 -25.32 35.13
C ILE A 753 -35.80 -26.39 36.17
N ALA A 754 -34.71 -27.14 35.97
CA ALA A 754 -34.24 -28.16 36.91
C ALA A 754 -33.86 -27.55 38.28
N THR A 755 -33.58 -26.25 38.38
CA THR A 755 -33.37 -25.61 39.71
C THR A 755 -34.64 -25.58 40.57
N ARG A 756 -35.84 -25.61 39.97
CA ARG A 756 -37.14 -25.42 40.64
C ARG A 756 -38.02 -26.68 40.64
N THR A 757 -37.60 -27.75 39.98
CA THR A 757 -38.45 -28.93 39.72
C THR A 757 -37.73 -30.25 40.06
N ARG A 758 -38.47 -31.37 40.06
CA ARG A 758 -37.90 -32.72 40.25
C ARG A 758 -37.20 -33.27 39.00
N LEU A 759 -37.06 -32.48 37.93
CA LEU A 759 -36.45 -32.86 36.65
C LEU A 759 -34.98 -33.33 36.79
N VAL A 760 -34.31 -32.94 37.88
CA VAL A 760 -32.92 -33.32 38.25
C VAL A 760 -32.68 -34.84 38.28
N ARG A 761 -33.74 -35.65 38.40
CA ARG A 761 -33.63 -37.12 38.41
C ARG A 761 -33.41 -37.75 37.03
N ARG A 762 -33.50 -36.98 35.93
CA ARG A 762 -33.22 -37.48 34.57
C ARG A 762 -31.73 -37.30 34.22
N PRO A 763 -31.12 -38.22 33.44
CA PRO A 763 -29.72 -38.11 33.02
C PRO A 763 -29.44 -36.77 32.31
N GLY A 764 -28.34 -36.08 32.64
CA GLY A 764 -27.94 -34.81 32.01
C GLY A 764 -28.62 -33.56 32.57
N ALA A 765 -29.85 -33.65 33.09
CA ALA A 765 -30.55 -32.52 33.70
C ALA A 765 -29.86 -32.02 34.98
N ALA A 766 -29.17 -32.92 35.70
CA ALA A 766 -28.34 -32.56 36.85
C ALA A 766 -27.11 -31.76 36.41
N ALA A 767 -26.41 -32.18 35.35
CA ALA A 767 -25.28 -31.43 34.79
C ALA A 767 -25.71 -30.02 34.33
N ALA A 768 -26.78 -29.90 33.53
CA ALA A 768 -27.31 -28.62 33.05
C ALA A 768 -27.68 -27.67 34.19
N ARG A 769 -28.33 -28.18 35.25
CA ARG A 769 -28.65 -27.42 36.47
C ARG A 769 -27.40 -26.87 37.14
N VAL A 770 -26.37 -27.72 37.25
CA VAL A 770 -25.11 -27.36 37.88
C VAL A 770 -24.35 -26.31 37.05
N THR A 771 -24.32 -26.46 35.72
CA THR A 771 -23.75 -25.45 34.80
C THR A 771 -24.42 -24.09 34.99
N TRP A 772 -25.75 -24.03 34.98
CA TRP A 772 -26.50 -22.79 35.17
C TRP A 772 -26.24 -22.14 36.55
N LEU A 773 -26.32 -22.94 37.63
CA LEU A 773 -26.13 -22.44 38.99
C LEU A 773 -24.68 -22.01 39.23
N ALA A 774 -23.69 -22.73 38.71
CA ALA A 774 -22.28 -22.42 38.89
C ALA A 774 -21.87 -21.19 38.06
N ALA A 775 -22.43 -20.95 36.87
CA ALA A 775 -22.14 -19.77 36.07
C ALA A 775 -22.78 -18.48 36.63
N THR A 776 -23.99 -18.58 37.19
CA THR A 776 -24.72 -17.40 37.72
C THR A 776 -24.48 -17.17 39.22
N ARG A 777 -24.14 -18.22 39.97
CA ARG A 777 -23.89 -18.20 41.41
C ARG A 777 -22.65 -19.04 41.77
N PRO A 778 -21.46 -18.68 41.26
CA PRO A 778 -20.25 -19.52 41.37
C PRO A 778 -19.82 -19.83 42.80
N TRP A 779 -20.17 -18.99 43.78
CA TRP A 779 -19.96 -19.28 45.21
C TRP A 779 -20.78 -20.47 45.76
N ARG A 780 -21.70 -21.05 44.96
CA ARG A 780 -22.46 -22.26 45.27
C ARG A 780 -22.04 -23.46 44.42
N ALA A 781 -21.03 -23.31 43.56
CA ALA A 781 -20.63 -24.36 42.61
C ALA A 781 -20.28 -25.68 43.32
N GLN A 782 -19.61 -25.60 44.47
CA GLN A 782 -19.25 -26.77 45.28
C GLN A 782 -20.48 -27.51 45.78
N GLU A 783 -21.47 -26.80 46.35
CA GLU A 783 -22.74 -27.39 46.82
C GLU A 783 -23.48 -28.07 45.66
N SER A 784 -23.47 -27.44 44.48
CA SER A 784 -24.23 -27.93 43.34
C SER A 784 -23.63 -29.18 42.70
N THR A 785 -22.31 -29.38 42.77
CA THR A 785 -21.63 -30.55 42.19
C THR A 785 -21.67 -31.83 43.05
N LEU A 786 -22.13 -31.74 44.30
CA LEU A 786 -22.21 -32.90 45.19
C LEU A 786 -23.27 -33.90 44.69
N GLY A 787 -22.90 -35.18 44.65
CA GLY A 787 -23.83 -36.26 44.29
C GLY A 787 -24.11 -36.43 42.79
N LEU A 788 -23.33 -35.78 41.91
CA LEU A 788 -23.43 -36.00 40.45
C LEU A 788 -23.02 -37.42 40.05
N LEU A 789 -23.76 -38.00 39.10
CA LEU A 789 -23.43 -39.27 38.47
C LEU A 789 -22.17 -39.13 37.59
N PRO A 790 -21.45 -40.23 37.29
CA PRO A 790 -20.29 -40.20 36.40
C PRO A 790 -20.59 -39.57 35.03
N LEU A 791 -21.75 -39.89 34.44
CA LEU A 791 -22.18 -39.31 33.16
C LEU A 791 -22.37 -37.79 33.26
N ASP A 792 -23.02 -37.29 34.32
CA ASP A 792 -23.24 -35.86 34.51
C ASP A 792 -21.93 -35.09 34.67
N ARG A 793 -20.90 -35.70 35.28
CA ARG A 793 -19.57 -35.09 35.39
C ARG A 793 -18.91 -34.94 34.02
N TRP A 794 -18.94 -35.98 33.19
CA TRP A 794 -18.42 -35.88 31.82
C TRP A 794 -19.17 -34.84 30.98
N LEU A 795 -20.50 -34.76 31.13
CA LEU A 795 -21.30 -33.75 30.43
C LEU A 795 -20.95 -32.31 30.82
N LEU A 796 -20.50 -32.05 32.06
CA LEU A 796 -20.02 -30.72 32.48
C LEU A 796 -18.75 -30.26 31.72
N LEU A 797 -17.98 -31.20 31.17
CA LEU A 797 -16.79 -30.91 30.37
C LEU A 797 -17.10 -30.96 28.87
N ILE A 798 -17.74 -32.04 28.43
CA ILE A 798 -18.00 -32.31 27.01
C ILE A 798 -18.93 -31.26 26.40
N VAL A 799 -20.02 -30.87 27.08
CA VAL A 799 -20.98 -29.93 26.48
C VAL A 799 -20.37 -28.54 26.27
N PRO A 800 -19.76 -27.88 27.29
CA PRO A 800 -19.10 -26.60 27.06
C PRO A 800 -17.90 -26.69 26.11
N GLY A 801 -17.10 -27.76 26.18
CA GLY A 801 -15.95 -27.97 25.31
C GLY A 801 -16.36 -28.15 23.84
N ALA A 802 -17.36 -28.99 23.57
CA ALA A 802 -17.90 -29.19 22.22
C ALA A 802 -18.58 -27.93 21.69
N LEU A 803 -19.31 -27.19 22.54
CA LEU A 803 -19.88 -25.89 22.15
C LEU A 803 -18.80 -24.86 21.82
N LEU A 804 -17.70 -24.81 22.59
CA LEU A 804 -16.58 -23.89 22.31
C LEU A 804 -15.93 -24.23 20.97
N VAL A 805 -15.55 -25.49 20.76
CA VAL A 805 -14.94 -25.95 19.50
C VAL A 805 -15.89 -25.71 18.33
N GLY A 806 -17.16 -26.13 18.45
CA GLY A 806 -18.16 -25.94 17.40
C GLY A 806 -18.42 -24.47 17.09
N THR A 807 -18.53 -23.61 18.11
CA THR A 807 -18.73 -22.16 17.90
C THR A 807 -17.55 -21.54 17.17
N ARG A 808 -16.31 -21.89 17.55
CA ARG A 808 -15.11 -21.33 16.90
C ARG A 808 -14.92 -21.85 15.49
N ALA A 809 -15.20 -23.14 15.26
CA ALA A 809 -15.14 -23.71 13.92
C ALA A 809 -16.18 -23.09 12.98
N VAL A 810 -17.40 -22.83 13.47
CA VAL A 810 -18.42 -22.10 12.70
C VAL A 810 -18.00 -20.65 12.47
N GLN A 811 -17.48 -19.96 13.49
CA GLN A 811 -17.01 -18.57 13.37
C GLN A 811 -15.91 -18.41 12.31
N THR A 812 -15.06 -19.40 12.14
CA THR A 812 -13.97 -19.37 11.15
C THR A 812 -14.32 -20.08 9.84
N SER A 813 -15.59 -20.42 9.61
CA SER A 813 -16.07 -21.19 8.46
C SER A 813 -15.30 -22.50 8.20
N PHE A 814 -14.67 -23.08 9.23
CA PHE A 814 -13.74 -24.22 9.13
C PHE A 814 -12.53 -23.95 8.20
N LEU A 815 -12.12 -22.70 8.06
CA LEU A 815 -10.98 -22.26 7.23
C LEU A 815 -9.78 -21.85 8.08
N SER A 816 -9.99 -21.11 9.19
CA SER A 816 -8.89 -20.71 10.08
C SER A 816 -8.58 -21.71 11.18
N TRP A 817 -7.67 -22.64 10.89
CA TRP A 817 -7.13 -23.60 11.85
C TRP A 817 -6.16 -22.95 12.83
N THR A 818 -5.41 -21.92 12.43
CA THR A 818 -4.48 -21.21 13.32
C THR A 818 -5.24 -20.50 14.44
N HIS A 819 -6.33 -19.79 14.12
CA HIS A 819 -7.19 -19.16 15.13
C HIS A 819 -7.76 -20.21 16.10
N LEU A 820 -8.25 -21.33 15.56
CA LEU A 820 -8.79 -22.41 16.39
C LEU A 820 -7.73 -23.00 17.32
N LEU A 821 -6.53 -23.28 16.81
CA LEU A 821 -5.41 -23.82 17.57
C LEU A 821 -5.02 -22.88 18.71
N VAL A 822 -4.77 -21.60 18.42
CA VAL A 822 -4.36 -20.60 19.42
C VAL A 822 -5.40 -20.50 20.54
N VAL A 823 -6.68 -20.37 20.20
CA VAL A 823 -7.76 -20.27 21.19
C VAL A 823 -7.86 -21.54 22.03
N LEU A 824 -7.84 -22.73 21.42
CA LEU A 824 -7.99 -23.99 22.14
C LEU A 824 -6.78 -24.30 23.03
N VAL A 825 -5.55 -24.00 22.58
CA VAL A 825 -4.33 -24.14 23.37
C VAL A 825 -4.35 -23.21 24.57
N ALA A 826 -4.74 -21.94 24.40
CA ALA A 826 -4.86 -21.00 25.52
C ALA A 826 -5.87 -21.50 26.59
N TRP A 827 -7.03 -22.00 26.15
CA TRP A 827 -8.02 -22.61 27.06
C TRP A 827 -7.51 -23.88 27.74
N LEU A 828 -6.80 -24.74 27.02
CA LEU A 828 -6.21 -25.96 27.57
C LEU A 828 -5.18 -25.63 28.65
N ILE A 829 -4.27 -24.69 28.38
CA ILE A 829 -3.27 -24.23 29.36
C ILE A 829 -3.95 -23.65 30.60
N PHE A 830 -4.96 -22.80 30.41
CA PHE A 830 -5.73 -22.24 31.52
C PHE A 830 -6.32 -23.35 32.42
N VAL A 831 -6.96 -24.37 31.83
CA VAL A 831 -7.54 -25.49 32.57
C VAL A 831 -6.47 -26.34 33.26
N LEU A 832 -5.36 -26.65 32.58
CA LEU A 832 -4.26 -27.47 33.11
C LEU A 832 -3.58 -26.79 34.30
N VAL A 833 -3.33 -25.48 34.24
CA VAL A 833 -2.71 -24.74 35.34
C VAL A 833 -3.66 -24.66 36.54
N LEU A 834 -4.96 -24.45 36.31
CA LEU A 834 -5.95 -24.51 37.38
C LEU A 834 -5.99 -25.89 38.05
N ASP A 835 -5.98 -26.98 37.27
CA ASP A 835 -5.98 -28.35 37.81
C ASP A 835 -4.69 -28.66 38.60
N LEU A 836 -3.53 -28.24 38.07
CA LEU A 836 -2.23 -28.39 38.74
C LEU A 836 -2.22 -27.69 40.11
N LEU A 837 -2.71 -26.45 40.17
CA LEU A 837 -2.70 -25.62 41.39
C LEU A 837 -3.84 -25.96 42.37
N LEU A 838 -4.88 -26.67 41.93
CA LEU A 838 -5.98 -27.14 42.78
C LEU A 838 -5.53 -28.17 43.84
N MET A 839 -4.28 -28.66 43.77
CA MET A 839 -3.73 -29.81 44.49
C MET A 839 -4.57 -31.06 44.21
N ARG A 840 -3.99 -32.10 43.59
CA ARG A 840 -4.62 -33.39 43.19
C ARG A 840 -5.57 -34.08 44.20
N LYS A 841 -5.66 -33.59 45.43
CA LYS A 841 -6.56 -34.03 46.51
C LYS A 841 -7.94 -33.34 46.53
N ARG A 842 -8.21 -32.35 45.66
CA ARG A 842 -9.47 -31.59 45.63
C ARG A 842 -10.23 -31.79 44.31
N SER A 843 -11.53 -31.57 44.36
CA SER A 843 -12.40 -31.81 43.21
C SER A 843 -12.37 -30.63 42.22
N PRO A 844 -12.06 -30.85 40.94
CA PRO A 844 -12.03 -29.78 39.92
C PRO A 844 -13.43 -29.42 39.39
N TRP A 845 -14.42 -30.30 39.59
CA TRP A 845 -15.77 -30.18 39.05
C TRP A 845 -16.51 -28.87 39.36
N PRO A 846 -16.39 -28.23 40.55
CA PRO A 846 -17.01 -26.94 40.81
C PRO A 846 -16.51 -25.81 39.89
N VAL A 847 -15.21 -25.83 39.56
CA VAL A 847 -14.59 -24.81 38.71
C VAL A 847 -14.90 -25.10 37.26
N ILE A 848 -14.81 -26.37 36.84
CA ILE A 848 -15.23 -26.82 35.51
C ILE A 848 -16.69 -26.44 35.24
N ALA A 849 -17.60 -26.63 36.21
CA ALA A 849 -19.00 -26.24 36.07
C ALA A 849 -19.20 -24.72 35.94
N ALA A 850 -18.46 -23.93 36.72
CA ALA A 850 -18.54 -22.47 36.69
C ALA A 850 -18.00 -21.91 35.37
N VAL A 851 -16.76 -22.25 35.03
CA VAL A 851 -16.09 -21.85 33.77
C VAL A 851 -16.87 -22.36 32.56
N GLY A 852 -17.22 -23.65 32.55
CA GLY A 852 -17.99 -24.27 31.47
C GLY A 852 -19.34 -23.59 31.24
N GLY A 853 -20.06 -23.17 32.29
CA GLY A 853 -21.32 -22.46 32.11
C GLY A 853 -21.16 -21.03 31.59
N VAL A 854 -20.08 -20.34 31.94
CA VAL A 854 -19.77 -19.03 31.34
C VAL A 854 -19.34 -19.19 29.88
N ILE A 855 -18.58 -20.24 29.54
CA ILE A 855 -18.27 -20.59 28.15
C ILE A 855 -19.56 -20.78 27.34
N VAL A 856 -20.56 -21.50 27.87
CA VAL A 856 -21.86 -21.66 27.19
C VAL A 856 -22.53 -20.31 26.95
N PHE A 857 -22.50 -19.36 27.90
CA PHE A 857 -23.04 -18.02 27.67
C PHE A 857 -22.26 -17.24 26.60
N ARG A 858 -20.92 -17.33 26.57
CA ARG A 858 -20.11 -16.74 25.50
C ARG A 858 -20.47 -17.32 24.14
N CYS A 859 -20.59 -18.65 24.06
CA CYS A 859 -21.00 -19.34 22.84
C CYS A 859 -22.38 -18.88 22.40
N ILE A 860 -23.35 -18.71 23.31
CA ILE A 860 -24.69 -18.20 22.96
C ILE A 860 -24.61 -16.82 22.31
N VAL A 861 -23.79 -15.89 22.85
CA VAL A 861 -23.64 -14.55 22.29
C VAL A 861 -23.03 -14.59 20.89
N THR A 862 -21.95 -15.33 20.69
CA THR A 862 -21.32 -15.49 19.37
C THR A 862 -22.23 -16.22 18.39
N LEU A 863 -22.85 -17.34 18.78
CA LEU A 863 -23.77 -18.09 17.92
C LEU A 863 -25.03 -17.31 17.55
N ALA A 864 -25.52 -16.43 18.45
CA ALA A 864 -26.62 -15.52 18.12
C ALA A 864 -26.21 -14.54 17.01
N ALA A 865 -25.02 -13.94 17.11
CA ALA A 865 -24.52 -13.04 16.08
C ALA A 865 -24.30 -13.76 14.74
N LEU A 866 -23.82 -15.01 14.76
CA LEU A 866 -23.62 -15.84 13.56
C LEU A 866 -24.92 -16.43 12.97
N SER A 867 -26.05 -16.38 13.70
CA SER A 867 -27.26 -17.12 13.31
C SER A 867 -28.07 -16.51 12.18
N PHE A 868 -27.76 -15.28 11.75
CA PHE A 868 -28.48 -14.58 10.69
C PHE A 868 -28.01 -15.04 9.32
N THR A 869 -26.86 -14.56 8.89
CA THR A 869 -26.25 -14.84 7.58
C THR A 869 -24.82 -15.37 7.72
N GLY A 870 -24.48 -15.97 8.87
CA GLY A 870 -23.20 -16.65 9.07
C GLY A 870 -22.06 -15.72 9.51
N PRO A 871 -20.81 -16.20 9.42
CA PRO A 871 -19.60 -15.41 9.69
C PRO A 871 -19.47 -14.15 8.85
N GLY A 872 -19.79 -14.19 7.55
CA GLY A 872 -19.76 -13.01 6.67
C GLY A 872 -20.66 -11.89 7.18
N GLY A 873 -21.92 -12.19 7.50
CA GLY A 873 -22.84 -11.21 8.09
C GLY A 873 -22.43 -10.71 9.47
N TYR A 874 -21.75 -11.55 10.28
CA TYR A 874 -21.19 -11.11 11.56
C TYR A 874 -20.08 -10.08 11.38
N TRP A 875 -19.16 -10.31 10.43
CA TRP A 875 -18.06 -9.39 10.16
C TRP A 875 -18.54 -8.14 9.44
N PHE A 876 -19.45 -8.26 8.48
CA PHE A 876 -20.13 -7.11 7.86
C PHE A 876 -20.69 -6.15 8.92
N ALA A 877 -21.55 -6.66 9.81
CA ALA A 877 -22.12 -5.85 10.89
C ALA A 877 -21.08 -5.37 11.92
N PHE A 878 -19.95 -6.07 12.06
CA PHE A 878 -18.85 -5.61 12.90
C PHE A 878 -18.19 -4.37 12.30
N TRP A 879 -17.99 -4.30 10.99
CA TRP A 879 -17.33 -3.16 10.33
C TRP A 879 -18.27 -1.97 10.16
N THR A 880 -19.50 -2.21 9.70
CA THR A 880 -20.43 -1.15 9.25
C THR A 880 -21.36 -0.61 10.35
N ASP A 881 -21.70 -1.40 11.37
CA ASP A 881 -22.63 -0.99 12.44
C ASP A 881 -21.91 -0.75 13.78
N PRO A 882 -21.54 0.50 14.13
CA PRO A 882 -20.82 0.81 15.36
C PRO A 882 -21.62 0.48 16.62
N VAL A 883 -22.96 0.52 16.56
CA VAL A 883 -23.83 0.23 17.70
C VAL A 883 -23.84 -1.27 17.98
N ARG A 884 -24.07 -2.10 16.96
CA ARG A 884 -24.03 -3.57 17.09
C ARG A 884 -22.64 -4.04 17.51
N ARG A 885 -21.57 -3.50 16.91
CA ARG A 885 -20.18 -3.76 17.29
C ARG A 885 -19.96 -3.47 18.79
N THR A 886 -20.33 -2.27 19.24
CA THR A 886 -20.15 -1.85 20.64
C THR A 886 -20.93 -2.73 21.61
N ILE A 887 -22.19 -3.06 21.31
CA ILE A 887 -23.02 -3.96 22.13
C ILE A 887 -22.39 -5.35 22.21
N TYR A 888 -21.97 -5.91 21.08
CA TYR A 888 -21.34 -7.21 21.02
C TYR A 888 -20.04 -7.25 21.84
N ILE A 889 -19.13 -6.30 21.63
CA ILE A 889 -17.88 -6.18 22.39
C ILE A 889 -18.18 -6.05 23.88
N SER A 890 -19.15 -5.21 24.26
CA SER A 890 -19.52 -4.99 25.66
C SER A 890 -19.89 -6.29 26.38
N VAL A 891 -20.79 -7.07 25.76
CA VAL A 891 -21.29 -8.32 26.34
C VAL A 891 -20.22 -9.41 26.27
N ALA A 892 -19.53 -9.54 25.13
CA ALA A 892 -18.47 -10.52 24.96
C ALA A 892 -17.32 -10.26 25.94
N PHE A 893 -16.85 -9.04 26.08
CA PHE A 893 -15.78 -8.68 27.01
C PHE A 893 -16.21 -8.91 28.47
N ALA A 894 -17.42 -8.50 28.86
CA ALA A 894 -17.94 -8.74 30.20
C ALA A 894 -18.00 -10.24 30.54
N LEU A 895 -18.47 -11.07 29.60
CA LEU A 895 -18.49 -12.52 29.76
C LEU A 895 -17.08 -13.13 29.78
N PHE A 896 -16.10 -12.55 29.09
CA PHE A 896 -14.70 -12.98 29.12
C PHE A 896 -14.14 -12.82 30.53
N LEU A 897 -14.25 -11.61 31.09
CA LEU A 897 -13.79 -11.34 32.46
C LEU A 897 -14.59 -12.12 33.50
N TRP A 898 -15.88 -12.36 33.26
CA TRP A 898 -16.72 -13.16 34.14
C TRP A 898 -16.23 -14.62 34.25
N VAL A 899 -15.55 -15.19 33.24
CA VAL A 899 -14.91 -16.51 33.34
C VAL A 899 -13.96 -16.55 34.54
N PHE A 900 -13.08 -15.57 34.64
CA PHE A 900 -12.06 -15.51 35.68
C PHE A 900 -12.66 -15.22 37.05
N VAL A 901 -13.66 -14.33 37.11
CA VAL A 901 -14.40 -14.04 38.35
C VAL A 901 -15.14 -15.31 38.84
N ALA A 902 -15.82 -16.01 37.95
CA ALA A 902 -16.56 -17.22 38.28
C ALA A 902 -15.63 -18.35 38.73
N ALA A 903 -14.49 -18.54 38.04
CA ALA A 903 -13.45 -19.49 38.45
C ALA A 903 -12.93 -19.16 39.86
N GLY A 904 -12.57 -17.89 40.12
CA GLY A 904 -12.06 -17.45 41.41
C GLY A 904 -13.07 -17.61 42.54
N TRP A 905 -14.34 -17.28 42.30
CA TRP A 905 -15.40 -17.42 43.31
C TRP A 905 -15.72 -18.89 43.58
N ALA A 906 -15.72 -19.77 42.58
CA ALA A 906 -15.87 -21.21 42.74
C ALA A 906 -14.68 -21.84 43.49
N LEU A 907 -13.45 -21.39 43.24
CA LEU A 907 -12.24 -21.83 43.94
C LEU A 907 -12.17 -21.32 45.38
N SER A 908 -12.71 -20.12 45.65
CA SER A 908 -12.59 -19.46 46.95
C SER A 908 -13.24 -20.25 48.09
N THR A 909 -14.27 -21.05 47.79
CA THR A 909 -14.93 -21.92 48.78
C THR A 909 -14.06 -23.11 49.18
N GLN A 910 -13.13 -23.51 48.31
CA GLN A 910 -12.19 -24.60 48.56
C GLN A 910 -10.88 -24.07 49.14
N LEU A 911 -10.20 -23.15 48.44
CA LEU A 911 -8.82 -22.73 48.71
C LEU A 911 -8.70 -21.49 49.61
N GLY A 912 -9.81 -20.78 49.87
CA GLY A 912 -9.80 -19.45 50.44
C GLY A 912 -9.50 -18.38 49.39
N ARG A 913 -9.95 -17.14 49.64
CA ARG A 913 -9.93 -16.03 48.65
C ARG A 913 -8.55 -15.78 48.05
N ARG A 914 -7.52 -15.64 48.88
CA ARG A 914 -6.15 -15.35 48.44
C ARG A 914 -5.63 -16.39 47.43
N ARG A 915 -5.71 -17.67 47.79
CA ARG A 915 -5.16 -18.76 46.97
C ARG A 915 -5.99 -18.99 45.70
N ALA A 916 -7.31 -18.77 45.77
CA ALA A 916 -8.18 -18.82 44.61
C ALA A 916 -7.84 -17.72 43.59
N THR A 917 -7.65 -16.48 44.05
CA THR A 917 -7.16 -15.38 43.21
C THR A 917 -5.79 -15.71 42.62
N GLY A 918 -4.87 -16.23 43.43
CA GLY A 918 -3.56 -16.66 42.95
C GLY A 918 -3.62 -17.72 41.85
N ALA A 919 -4.44 -18.77 42.03
CA ALA A 919 -4.60 -19.83 41.03
C ALA A 919 -5.18 -19.31 39.70
N VAL A 920 -6.16 -18.42 39.75
CA VAL A 920 -6.74 -17.81 38.54
C VAL A 920 -5.74 -16.89 37.85
N LEU A 921 -5.02 -16.05 38.59
CA LEU A 921 -3.96 -15.20 38.03
C LEU A 921 -2.84 -16.02 37.40
N ALA A 922 -2.46 -17.12 38.03
CA ALA A 922 -1.46 -18.03 37.49
C ALA A 922 -1.92 -18.66 36.16
N ALA A 923 -3.17 -19.09 36.10
CA ALA A 923 -3.74 -19.67 34.89
C ALA A 923 -3.90 -18.65 33.75
N ILE A 924 -4.33 -17.41 34.06
CA ILE A 924 -4.35 -16.30 33.09
C ILE A 924 -2.94 -16.02 32.58
N GLY A 925 -1.98 -15.88 33.49
CA GLY A 925 -0.59 -15.58 33.17
C GLY A 925 0.02 -16.62 32.24
N ALA A 926 -0.17 -17.91 32.52
CA ALA A 926 0.31 -18.99 31.65
C ALA A 926 -0.41 -19.03 30.29
N ALA A 927 -1.74 -18.83 30.27
CA ALA A 927 -2.53 -18.85 29.05
C ALA A 927 -2.24 -17.66 28.12
N LEU A 928 -1.68 -16.56 28.66
CA LEU A 928 -1.16 -15.44 27.89
C LEU A 928 0.32 -15.66 27.51
N ALA A 929 1.17 -16.02 28.47
CA ALA A 929 2.62 -16.10 28.28
C ALA A 929 3.01 -17.14 27.23
N VAL A 930 2.43 -18.34 27.28
CA VAL A 930 2.86 -19.44 26.39
C VAL A 930 2.53 -19.15 24.92
N PRO A 931 1.28 -18.80 24.53
CA PRO A 931 1.00 -18.43 23.14
C PRO A 931 1.77 -17.19 22.70
N ALA A 932 1.90 -16.17 23.55
CA ALA A 932 2.64 -14.95 23.23
C ALA A 932 4.14 -15.24 23.00
N SER A 933 4.77 -16.11 23.79
CA SER A 933 6.15 -16.55 23.54
C SER A 933 6.28 -17.32 22.23
N VAL A 934 5.30 -18.15 21.86
CA VAL A 934 5.33 -18.86 20.56
C VAL A 934 5.27 -17.86 19.41
N VAL A 935 4.34 -16.88 19.47
CA VAL A 935 4.26 -15.80 18.47
C VAL A 935 5.55 -14.98 18.44
N ALA A 936 6.11 -14.63 19.60
CA ALA A 936 7.36 -13.87 19.67
C ALA A 936 8.56 -14.63 19.09
N ILE A 937 8.59 -15.96 19.20
CA ILE A 937 9.64 -16.82 18.61
C ILE A 937 9.45 -16.96 17.09
N LEU A 938 8.22 -17.07 16.62
CA LEU A 938 7.91 -17.21 15.19
C LEU A 938 7.95 -15.88 14.43
N GLY A 939 7.86 -14.75 15.14
CA GLY A 939 7.70 -13.42 14.58
C GLY A 939 6.24 -12.95 14.63
N LEU A 940 6.03 -11.68 15.03
CA LEU A 940 4.71 -11.08 15.12
C LEU A 940 4.07 -10.91 13.73
N GLU A 941 4.82 -10.33 12.79
CA GLU A 941 4.34 -10.07 11.43
C GLU A 941 3.90 -11.35 10.71
N PRO A 942 4.74 -12.41 10.55
CA PRO A 942 4.31 -13.63 9.87
C PRO A 942 3.10 -14.32 10.54
N SER A 943 2.99 -14.20 11.87
CA SER A 943 1.87 -14.75 12.63
C SER A 943 0.56 -14.00 12.35
N LEU A 944 0.62 -12.67 12.25
CA LEU A 944 -0.55 -11.83 11.95
C LEU A 944 -0.99 -12.00 10.50
N SER A 945 -0.06 -12.02 9.55
CA SER A 945 -0.37 -12.23 8.12
C SER A 945 -1.02 -13.59 7.92
N THR A 946 -0.43 -14.68 8.43
CA THR A 946 -1.04 -16.03 8.37
C THR A 946 -2.44 -16.07 8.99
N TRP A 947 -2.66 -15.33 10.07
CA TRP A 947 -3.96 -15.27 10.73
C TRP A 947 -4.98 -14.49 9.89
N ASN A 948 -4.57 -13.38 9.27
CA ASN A 948 -5.42 -12.59 8.38
C ASN A 948 -5.75 -13.38 7.11
N ASP A 949 -4.80 -14.08 6.50
CA ASP A 949 -5.02 -14.90 5.29
C ASP A 949 -6.12 -15.94 5.46
N GLN A 950 -6.18 -16.54 6.63
CA GLN A 950 -7.19 -17.55 6.92
C GLN A 950 -8.57 -16.97 7.25
N LEU A 951 -8.65 -15.72 7.72
CA LEU A 951 -9.90 -15.10 8.14
C LEU A 951 -10.47 -14.07 7.15
N GLY A 952 -9.62 -13.39 6.37
CA GLY A 952 -9.99 -12.32 5.44
C GLY A 952 -10.63 -11.12 6.14
N LEU A 953 -9.96 -10.55 7.16
CA LEU A 953 -10.55 -9.47 7.97
C LEU A 953 -10.06 -8.09 7.58
N LEU A 954 -8.74 -7.93 7.42
CA LEU A 954 -8.09 -6.69 7.04
C LEU A 954 -7.60 -6.78 5.60
N PRO A 955 -7.38 -5.64 4.92
CA PRO A 955 -6.89 -5.61 3.55
C PRO A 955 -5.67 -6.50 3.38
N TRP A 956 -5.71 -7.35 2.35
CA TRP A 956 -4.78 -8.45 2.22
C TRP A 956 -3.40 -8.01 1.78
N GLY A 957 -3.31 -7.03 0.87
CA GLY A 957 -2.03 -6.51 0.42
C GLY A 957 -1.33 -5.60 1.43
N LEU A 958 -2.04 -4.95 2.39
CA LEU A 958 -1.40 -4.21 3.49
C LEU A 958 -0.41 -5.10 4.26
N ALA A 959 -0.76 -6.37 4.44
CA ALA A 959 0.08 -7.34 5.14
C ALA A 959 1.25 -7.89 4.30
N ARG A 960 1.17 -7.78 2.97
CA ARG A 960 2.15 -8.36 2.03
C ARG A 960 3.15 -7.33 1.52
N ILE A 961 2.71 -6.08 1.37
CA ILE A 961 3.48 -5.02 0.71
C ILE A 961 4.17 -4.16 1.78
N LEU A 962 3.42 -3.64 2.74
CA LEU A 962 3.94 -2.73 3.77
C LEU A 962 4.21 -3.42 5.13
N GLY A 963 3.59 -4.58 5.36
CA GLY A 963 3.63 -5.31 6.62
C GLY A 963 2.73 -4.68 7.70
N LEU A 964 1.88 -5.50 8.34
CA LEU A 964 0.90 -5.05 9.32
C LEU A 964 1.53 -4.33 10.51
N THR A 965 2.69 -4.78 10.99
CA THR A 965 3.36 -4.18 12.15
C THR A 965 4.07 -2.89 11.84
N THR A 966 4.68 -2.79 10.65
CA THR A 966 5.40 -1.59 10.21
C THR A 966 4.41 -0.46 10.00
N TYR A 967 3.33 -0.73 9.27
CA TYR A 967 2.37 0.29 8.87
C TYR A 967 1.42 0.73 9.98
N LEU A 968 0.99 -0.19 10.85
CA LEU A 968 0.16 0.16 12.03
C LEU A 968 1.00 0.61 13.25
N GLU A 969 2.30 0.83 13.06
CA GLU A 969 3.27 1.17 14.11
C GLU A 969 3.20 0.24 15.33
N ILE A 970 2.91 -1.05 15.11
CA ILE A 970 2.85 -2.04 16.19
C ILE A 970 4.29 -2.44 16.52
N PRO A 971 4.80 -2.18 17.74
CA PRO A 971 6.17 -2.53 18.08
C PRO A 971 6.41 -4.03 17.88
N SER A 972 7.50 -4.40 17.20
CA SER A 972 7.87 -5.81 16.95
C SER A 972 7.97 -6.63 18.25
N ASP A 973 8.36 -5.98 19.35
CA ASP A 973 8.45 -6.56 20.69
C ASP A 973 7.10 -6.73 21.41
N THR A 974 5.96 -6.36 20.81
CA THR A 974 4.63 -6.44 21.45
C THR A 974 4.32 -7.86 21.95
N ALA A 975 4.72 -8.88 21.19
CA ALA A 975 4.56 -10.27 21.60
C ALA A 975 5.43 -10.61 22.83
N TRP A 976 6.63 -10.06 22.94
CA TRP A 976 7.49 -10.18 24.12
C TRP A 976 6.93 -9.47 25.34
N TRP A 977 6.37 -8.26 25.17
CA TRP A 977 5.70 -7.53 26.24
C TRP A 977 4.49 -8.31 26.79
N ALA A 978 3.67 -8.88 25.90
CA ALA A 978 2.55 -9.74 26.29
C ALA A 978 3.04 -11.00 27.03
N ALA A 979 4.12 -11.62 26.55
CA ALA A 979 4.72 -12.78 27.19
C ALA A 979 5.26 -12.46 28.60
N ALA A 980 5.99 -11.35 28.73
CA ALA A 980 6.55 -10.88 30.00
C ALA A 980 5.44 -10.54 31.01
N PHE A 981 4.40 -9.83 30.58
CA PHE A 981 3.24 -9.53 31.42
C PHE A 981 2.53 -10.81 31.89
N GLY A 982 2.33 -11.76 30.97
CA GLY A 982 1.81 -13.09 31.31
C GLY A 982 2.68 -13.84 32.33
N ALA A 983 4.01 -13.78 32.19
CA ALA A 983 4.96 -14.40 33.11
C ALA A 983 4.91 -13.76 34.50
N VAL A 984 4.80 -12.43 34.59
CA VAL A 984 4.62 -11.71 35.87
C VAL A 984 3.33 -12.14 36.54
N LEU A 985 2.21 -12.19 35.82
CA LEU A 985 0.93 -12.68 36.33
C LEU A 985 1.04 -14.14 36.81
N LEU A 986 1.77 -14.97 36.08
CA LEU A 986 2.03 -16.36 36.46
C LEU A 986 2.77 -16.45 37.80
N VAL A 987 3.88 -15.73 37.94
CA VAL A 987 4.70 -15.72 39.16
C VAL A 987 3.90 -15.18 40.35
N VAL A 988 3.26 -14.02 40.21
CA VAL A 988 2.43 -13.42 41.26
C VAL A 988 1.30 -14.38 41.66
N GLY A 989 0.65 -15.00 40.68
CA GLY A 989 -0.40 -15.99 40.88
C GLY A 989 0.08 -17.19 41.69
N VAL A 990 1.21 -17.78 41.31
CA VAL A 990 1.83 -18.92 42.01
C VAL A 990 2.19 -18.54 43.45
N LEU A 991 2.82 -17.38 43.68
CA LEU A 991 3.16 -16.90 45.03
C LEU A 991 1.93 -16.74 45.93
N LEU A 992 0.82 -16.26 45.37
CA LEU A 992 -0.45 -16.12 46.08
C LEU A 992 -1.12 -17.47 46.35
N ALA A 993 -0.99 -18.44 45.43
CA ALA A 993 -1.56 -19.77 45.50
C ALA A 993 -0.82 -20.70 46.50
N VAL A 994 0.49 -20.56 46.64
CA VAL A 994 1.32 -21.40 47.51
C VAL A 994 1.06 -21.12 49.01
N PRO A 995 0.98 -22.17 49.87
CA PRO A 995 0.91 -22.00 51.31
C PRO A 995 2.20 -21.40 51.88
N TRP A 996 2.23 -20.12 52.24
CA TRP A 996 3.30 -19.60 53.08
C TRP A 996 3.11 -20.07 54.53
N GLY A 997 3.85 -21.10 54.92
CA GLY A 997 3.91 -21.54 56.29
C GLY A 997 4.58 -20.48 57.16
N ARG A 998 3.83 -19.82 58.05
CA ARG A 998 4.43 -19.19 59.23
C ARG A 998 5.05 -20.31 60.07
N ARG A 999 6.37 -20.50 59.97
CA ARG A 999 7.15 -21.13 61.05
C ARG A 999 6.98 -20.24 62.27
N ARG A 1000 5.99 -20.53 63.11
CA ARG A 1000 5.97 -20.05 64.49
C ARG A 1000 7.07 -20.83 65.21
N SER A 1001 8.15 -20.14 65.55
CA SER A 1001 9.20 -20.63 66.43
C SER A 1001 8.58 -21.21 67.70
N ALA A 1002 8.83 -22.49 67.93
CA ALA A 1002 8.62 -23.11 69.23
C ALA A 1002 9.75 -22.62 70.15
N ALA A 1003 9.45 -21.63 70.99
CA ALA A 1003 10.29 -21.24 72.11
C ALA A 1003 9.58 -21.65 73.41
N ALA A 1004 10.16 -22.65 74.06
CA ALA A 1004 10.18 -22.97 75.48
C ALA A 1004 8.99 -22.56 76.39
N SER A 1005 8.29 -23.57 76.90
CA SER A 1005 7.77 -23.57 78.27
C SER A 1005 7.53 -25.01 78.72
N ALA A 1006 8.61 -25.67 79.13
CA ALA A 1006 8.56 -26.86 79.96
C ALA A 1006 8.95 -26.45 81.38
N ALA A 1007 7.97 -26.33 82.29
CA ALA A 1007 8.12 -26.52 83.73
C ALA A 1007 6.75 -26.43 84.41
N GLY A 1008 6.44 -27.39 85.30
CA GLY A 1008 5.54 -27.12 86.43
C GLY A 1008 4.22 -27.89 86.48
N THR A 1009 4.30 -29.20 86.71
CA THR A 1009 3.22 -30.04 87.25
C THR A 1009 2.74 -29.57 88.64
N ARG A 1010 1.43 -29.56 88.92
CA ARG A 1010 0.71 -30.46 89.87
C ARG A 1010 -0.62 -29.91 90.44
N HIS A 1011 -1.61 -30.83 90.40
CA HIS A 1011 -2.79 -31.07 91.26
C HIS A 1011 -3.94 -30.06 91.36
N PRO A 1012 -5.19 -30.59 91.44
CA PRO A 1012 -5.77 -30.81 92.77
C PRO A 1012 -6.58 -32.12 92.91
N GLU A 1013 -6.60 -32.67 94.13
CA GLU A 1013 -7.78 -33.33 94.73
C GLU A 1013 -7.65 -33.27 96.29
N PRO A 1014 -8.75 -33.45 97.05
CA PRO A 1014 -9.09 -32.55 98.16
C PRO A 1014 -9.19 -33.23 99.54
N LEU A 1015 -9.21 -32.40 100.61
CA LEU A 1015 -10.13 -32.40 101.78
C LEU A 1015 -9.46 -31.99 103.11
N GLN A 1016 -10.20 -31.13 103.84
CA GLN A 1016 -10.39 -31.01 105.30
C GLN A 1016 -9.20 -31.12 106.28
N GLY A 1017 -9.11 -30.11 107.15
CA GLY A 1017 -8.31 -30.10 108.39
C GLY A 1017 -7.67 -28.75 108.64
#